data_AF-A0A922IMH5-F1
#
_entry.id   AF-A0A922IMH5-F1
#
_cell.length_a   1.000
_cell.length_b   1.000
_cell.length_c   1.000
_cell.angle_alpha   90.00
_cell.angle_beta   90.00
_cell.angle_gamma   90.00
#
_symmetry.space_group_name_H-M   'P 1'
#
loop_
_entity.id
_entity.type
_entity.pdbx_description
1 polymer ?
#
loop_
_entity_poly.entity_id
_entity_poly.type
_entity_poly.pdbx_seq_one_letter_code
_entity_poly.pdbx_strand_id
1 'polypeptide(L)'
;MDEPQISVLEVIRKLGIVPIYGWEARFDHEYKIKCRPFTVPRASQMSDILGMSFRYAFRFYIKKRFIQHRSPFIDAVSHVPWRPIYGVPIGGIGSGSIGRGYCGEFCRSSLIPGMYCYDVQPVDQFIVTVRKSDVTVYHQVLSPLTKPPSNAKRLKKWKWGFDPENGHYVGLYPRSWTVYEIPELQLVLVCQQISPVIPHDYQETCLPVAIFYWKVISWNNEDLRVTITFSWHGPNPRKRSKSSDVSKSENGNISNENTANTHVSTSENASPVYSQRSTAFSAGDNVLGCLLERTIGGELPCCFGIAAKSMDKVEVSRCPGFCFHDKALHGTLHDSRHNPEVSGNGHSDLITYLSYTKAPSASQFWNNLQYGQIPPDFHSIGYTVPLDSEAKKSPKLAIAVSATTNVPRCSIANNLNPSQSELEFAITWHSPIVKFRTGDVVYTRRYVRWFPVDGIPGAKLLLKHAIDNWRQWVQKIEDWQNPILNNQSLPNWYKSALFNELYYLSDGGTVWLDPIQVDCFKSDLLNCIPLDLVRSYKNGVDLDPYKLTGRKIKTPTTVTEDMKVDSWDHRARLSREIGLFGYLEGHEYRMYNTYDVHHDASWALIKLWPKIQLALNYDCADLAIAEDSTSVYYIYNGKKLSRSSECAVVHDFGDPEDEPWRCTNAYIMFPTDKWKDLNSKFILQVWRDWRITQDHQYLLYMLPIVLRILRKSLVAWDSDDDGLIENSGFPDQTYDVWTAKGLT
;
A
#
# COMPACT_ATOMS: atom_id res chain seq x y z
N MET A 1 -7.64 -50.64 15.20
CA MET A 1 -8.18 -49.90 14.05
C MET A 1 -8.34 -48.49 14.55
N ASP A 2 -7.30 -47.68 14.36
CA ASP A 2 -7.31 -46.28 14.79
C ASP A 2 -8.24 -45.53 13.83
N GLU A 3 -9.31 -44.92 14.36
CA GLU A 3 -10.12 -43.98 13.60
C GLU A 3 -9.19 -42.88 13.06
N PRO A 4 -9.31 -42.47 11.78
CA PRO A 4 -8.50 -41.39 11.26
C PRO A 4 -8.77 -40.12 12.06
N GLN A 5 -7.74 -39.62 12.75
CA GLN A 5 -7.80 -38.41 13.54
C GLN A 5 -8.13 -37.23 12.61
N ILE A 6 -9.36 -36.71 12.70
CA ILE A 6 -9.82 -35.58 11.90
C ILE A 6 -8.94 -34.36 12.23
N SER A 7 -8.38 -33.70 11.21
CA SER A 7 -7.54 -32.52 11.44
C SER A 7 -8.35 -31.36 12.04
N VAL A 8 -7.75 -30.53 12.90
CA VAL A 8 -8.43 -29.36 13.48
C VAL A 8 -8.94 -28.41 12.38
N LEU A 9 -8.19 -28.27 11.29
CA LEU A 9 -8.58 -27.50 10.13
C LEU A 9 -9.88 -28.02 9.48
N GLU A 10 -10.09 -29.34 9.41
CA GLU A 10 -11.36 -29.92 8.95
C GLU A 10 -12.50 -29.68 9.94
N VAL A 11 -12.24 -29.76 11.25
CA VAL A 11 -13.25 -29.48 12.28
C VAL A 11 -13.73 -28.03 12.17
N ILE A 12 -12.83 -27.05 12.12
CA ILE A 12 -13.21 -25.63 12.03
C ILE A 12 -13.85 -25.27 10.70
N ARG A 13 -13.54 -25.99 9.60
CA ARG A 13 -14.26 -25.87 8.33
C ARG A 13 -15.70 -26.38 8.42
N LYS A 14 -15.93 -27.51 9.08
CA LYS A 14 -17.29 -28.03 9.34
C LYS A 14 -18.11 -27.07 10.18
N LEU A 15 -17.46 -26.29 11.06
CA LEU A 15 -18.09 -25.20 11.82
C LEU A 15 -18.28 -23.90 11.02
N GLY A 16 -17.85 -23.84 9.75
CA GLY A 16 -17.97 -22.64 8.91
C GLY A 16 -17.07 -21.47 9.33
N ILE A 17 -15.99 -21.73 10.08
CA ILE A 17 -15.12 -20.68 10.63
C ILE A 17 -14.00 -20.28 9.65
N VAL A 18 -13.52 -21.25 8.88
CA VAL A 18 -12.46 -21.09 7.86
C VAL A 18 -13.04 -21.54 6.51
N PRO A 19 -12.76 -20.84 5.40
CA PRO A 19 -13.25 -21.25 4.10
C PRO A 19 -12.63 -22.58 3.64
N ILE A 20 -13.35 -23.25 2.77
CA ILE A 20 -12.88 -24.45 2.06
C ILE A 20 -12.06 -24.12 0.80
N TYR A 21 -11.97 -22.84 0.44
CA TYR A 21 -11.26 -22.32 -0.72
C TYR A 21 -10.17 -21.35 -0.29
N GLY A 22 -9.03 -21.35 -0.98
CA GLY A 22 -7.93 -20.43 -0.74
C GLY A 22 -6.58 -21.05 -0.98
N TRP A 23 -5.52 -20.28 -0.76
CA TRP A 23 -4.15 -20.79 -0.70
C TRP A 23 -3.83 -21.20 0.73
N GLU A 24 -3.35 -22.43 0.91
CA GLU A 24 -3.16 -23.03 2.22
C GLU A 24 -1.69 -23.30 2.49
N ALA A 25 -1.24 -22.96 3.68
CA ALA A 25 0.12 -23.26 4.14
C ALA A 25 0.13 -23.55 5.64
N ARG A 26 0.91 -24.54 6.06
CA ARG A 26 1.29 -24.73 7.47
C ARG A 26 2.56 -23.94 7.76
N PHE A 27 2.81 -23.54 9.00
CA PHE A 27 3.93 -22.63 9.32
C PHE A 27 5.31 -23.22 9.01
N ASP A 28 5.43 -24.54 8.97
CA ASP A 28 6.64 -25.28 8.59
C ASP A 28 6.73 -25.58 7.09
N HIS A 29 5.84 -25.03 6.26
CA HIS A 29 5.84 -25.30 4.83
C HIS A 29 7.17 -24.89 4.17
N GLU A 30 7.85 -25.87 3.56
CA GLU A 30 9.08 -25.64 2.79
C GLU A 30 8.80 -25.62 1.28
N TYR A 31 9.20 -24.53 0.64
CA TYR A 31 9.04 -24.36 -0.80
C TYR A 31 10.11 -25.16 -1.57
N LYS A 32 9.64 -26.12 -2.39
CA LYS A 32 10.51 -26.97 -3.21
C LYS A 32 11.30 -26.18 -4.25
N ILE A 33 10.72 -25.11 -4.80
CA ILE A 33 11.33 -24.28 -5.84
C ILE A 33 12.02 -23.09 -5.17
N LYS A 34 13.34 -22.99 -5.35
CA LYS A 34 14.11 -21.81 -4.98
C LYS A 34 14.25 -20.90 -6.20
N CYS A 35 13.47 -19.84 -6.24
CA CYS A 35 13.59 -18.84 -7.30
C CYS A 35 14.89 -18.04 -7.11
N ARG A 36 15.61 -17.81 -8.20
CA ARG A 36 16.73 -16.87 -8.25
C ARG A 36 16.38 -15.79 -9.27
N PRO A 37 16.63 -14.51 -8.98
CA PRO A 37 16.56 -13.47 -9.99
C PRO A 37 17.41 -13.84 -11.21
N PHE A 38 16.89 -13.61 -12.41
CA PHE A 38 17.59 -13.89 -13.66
C PHE A 38 18.86 -13.04 -13.70
N THR A 39 20.03 -13.67 -13.72
CA THR A 39 21.29 -12.97 -13.41
C THR A 39 22.39 -13.11 -14.46
N VAL A 40 22.31 -14.08 -15.38
CA VAL A 40 23.41 -14.33 -16.32
C VAL A 40 22.88 -14.50 -17.75
N PRO A 41 23.13 -13.51 -18.64
CA PRO A 41 22.90 -13.65 -20.08
C PRO A 41 23.70 -14.83 -20.65
N ARG A 42 23.18 -15.48 -21.69
CA ARG A 42 23.95 -16.52 -22.40
C ARG A 42 25.16 -15.90 -23.09
N ALA A 43 26.25 -16.67 -23.26
CA ALA A 43 27.46 -16.16 -23.91
C ALA A 43 27.18 -15.57 -25.30
N SER A 44 26.27 -16.20 -26.06
CA SER A 44 25.82 -15.73 -27.38
C SER A 44 25.07 -14.39 -27.34
N GLN A 45 24.50 -13.99 -26.20
CA GLN A 45 23.78 -12.73 -26.03
C GLN A 45 24.71 -11.60 -25.56
N MET A 46 25.92 -11.91 -25.09
CA MET A 46 26.82 -10.92 -24.49
C MET A 46 27.27 -9.85 -25.50
N SER A 47 27.56 -10.22 -26.75
CA SER A 47 27.94 -9.27 -27.80
C SER A 47 26.84 -8.24 -28.05
N ASP A 48 25.59 -8.66 -28.01
CA ASP A 48 24.43 -7.86 -28.40
C ASP A 48 24.04 -6.87 -27.28
N ILE A 49 24.23 -7.28 -26.02
CA ILE A 49 23.90 -6.44 -24.86
C ILE A 49 25.07 -5.55 -24.41
N LEU A 50 26.32 -5.86 -24.74
CA LEU A 50 27.51 -5.19 -24.16
C LEU A 50 27.45 -3.67 -24.28
N GLY A 51 27.11 -3.15 -25.46
CA GLY A 51 27.00 -1.72 -25.70
C GLY A 51 25.89 -1.07 -24.87
N MET A 52 24.74 -1.73 -24.77
CA MET A 52 23.61 -1.26 -23.96
C MET A 52 23.92 -1.33 -22.46
N SER A 53 24.52 -2.42 -21.98
CA SER A 53 24.95 -2.59 -20.60
C SER A 53 26.00 -1.55 -20.18
N PHE A 54 26.94 -1.22 -21.06
CA PHE A 54 27.92 -0.15 -20.83
C PHE A 54 27.21 1.22 -20.69
N ARG A 55 26.31 1.56 -21.63
CA ARG A 55 25.53 2.81 -21.56
C ARG A 55 24.66 2.84 -20.30
N TYR A 56 23.99 1.74 -19.99
CA TYR A 56 23.18 1.59 -18.79
C TYR A 56 24.01 1.84 -17.53
N ALA A 57 25.14 1.14 -17.37
CA ALA A 57 26.00 1.27 -16.20
C ALA A 57 26.55 2.69 -16.04
N PHE A 58 27.19 3.24 -17.07
CA PHE A 58 27.96 4.49 -16.97
C PHE A 58 27.14 5.76 -17.18
N ARG A 59 26.09 5.75 -18.02
CA ARG A 59 25.28 6.96 -18.30
C ARG A 59 24.03 7.06 -17.44
N PHE A 60 23.46 5.93 -17.03
CA PHE A 60 22.21 5.91 -16.28
C PHE A 60 22.39 5.48 -14.82
N TYR A 61 22.86 4.26 -14.57
CA TYR A 61 22.94 3.68 -13.23
C TYR A 61 23.86 4.48 -12.31
N ILE A 62 25.10 4.77 -12.72
CA ILE A 62 26.03 5.57 -11.90
C ILE A 62 25.46 6.95 -11.61
N LYS A 63 24.88 7.61 -12.63
CA LYS A 63 24.27 8.92 -12.50
C LYS A 63 23.09 8.91 -11.52
N LYS A 64 22.12 8.01 -11.70
CA LYS A 64 20.94 7.93 -10.81
C LYS A 64 21.36 7.54 -9.39
N ARG A 65 22.16 6.48 -9.23
CA ARG A 65 22.47 5.89 -7.92
C ARG A 65 23.47 6.70 -7.09
N PHE A 66 24.55 7.17 -7.71
CA PHE A 66 25.68 7.78 -7.00
C PHE A 66 25.74 9.30 -7.13
N ILE A 67 25.23 9.90 -8.21
CA ILE A 67 25.22 11.37 -8.39
C ILE A 67 23.89 11.97 -7.89
N GLN A 68 22.76 11.43 -8.35
CA GLN A 68 21.43 11.95 -8.00
C GLN A 68 20.88 11.36 -6.70
N HIS A 69 21.50 10.29 -6.20
CA HIS A 69 21.03 9.52 -5.05
C HIS A 69 19.54 9.12 -5.15
N ARG A 70 19.15 8.67 -6.34
CA ARG A 70 17.84 8.13 -6.68
C ARG A 70 17.96 6.65 -7.03
N SER A 71 16.87 5.92 -6.89
CA SER A 71 16.82 4.52 -7.32
C SER A 71 16.50 4.45 -8.83
N PRO A 72 17.17 3.57 -9.60
CA PRO A 72 16.82 3.32 -11.00
C PRO A 72 15.41 2.69 -11.16
N PHE A 73 14.64 3.03 -12.19
CA PHE A 73 13.32 2.40 -12.42
C PHE A 73 13.41 0.87 -12.67
N ILE A 74 14.52 0.39 -13.23
CA ILE A 74 14.93 -1.02 -13.27
C ILE A 74 16.27 -1.12 -12.54
N ASP A 75 16.42 -1.91 -11.48
CA ASP A 75 17.69 -2.04 -10.75
C ASP A 75 18.28 -3.45 -10.89
N ALA A 76 19.03 -3.68 -11.97
CA ALA A 76 19.67 -4.97 -12.26
C ALA A 76 20.85 -5.33 -11.34
N VAL A 77 21.20 -4.49 -10.35
CA VAL A 77 22.30 -4.73 -9.41
C VAL A 77 21.77 -5.04 -8.02
N SER A 78 20.75 -4.30 -7.58
CA SER A 78 20.14 -4.45 -6.25
C SER A 78 18.78 -5.14 -6.35
N HIS A 79 18.80 -6.44 -6.64
CA HIS A 79 17.58 -7.25 -6.73
C HIS A 79 16.78 -7.28 -5.44
N VAL A 80 15.46 -7.42 -5.59
CA VAL A 80 14.59 -7.69 -4.45
C VAL A 80 14.88 -9.10 -3.93
N PRO A 81 15.21 -9.28 -2.64
CA PRO A 81 15.54 -10.60 -2.12
C PRO A 81 14.30 -11.50 -2.13
N TRP A 82 14.43 -12.70 -2.69
CA TRP A 82 13.39 -13.72 -2.62
C TRP A 82 13.20 -14.17 -1.17
N ARG A 83 12.01 -13.90 -0.61
CA ARG A 83 11.61 -14.30 0.75
C ARG A 83 10.21 -14.93 0.67
N PRO A 84 10.07 -16.26 0.68
CA PRO A 84 8.79 -16.92 0.47
C PRO A 84 7.98 -16.95 1.77
N ILE A 85 7.77 -15.79 2.40
CA ILE A 85 7.08 -15.65 3.68
C ILE A 85 5.73 -14.96 3.55
N TYR A 86 5.37 -14.51 2.35
CA TYR A 86 4.24 -13.59 2.13
C TYR A 86 2.88 -14.28 2.20
N GLY A 87 1.87 -13.53 2.61
CA GLY A 87 0.45 -13.87 2.51
C GLY A 87 -0.35 -12.68 1.98
N VAL A 88 -1.66 -12.72 2.21
CA VAL A 88 -2.61 -11.66 1.82
C VAL A 88 -2.23 -10.34 2.51
N PRO A 89 -2.04 -9.24 1.76
CA PRO A 89 -1.72 -7.93 2.32
C PRO A 89 -2.91 -7.32 3.06
N ILE A 90 -2.63 -6.39 3.98
CA ILE A 90 -3.62 -5.52 4.58
C ILE A 90 -3.61 -4.13 3.95
N GLY A 91 -4.79 -3.55 3.82
CA GLY A 91 -4.99 -2.19 3.29
C GLY A 91 -5.86 -2.12 2.05
N GLY A 92 -6.57 -1.00 1.94
CA GLY A 92 -7.27 -0.61 0.73
C GLY A 92 -6.35 -0.31 -0.45
N ILE A 93 -6.94 -0.19 -1.63
CA ILE A 93 -6.29 0.20 -2.87
C ILE A 93 -5.85 1.67 -2.75
N GLY A 94 -4.57 1.93 -3.01
CA GLY A 94 -4.02 3.30 -3.04
C GLY A 94 -3.70 3.93 -1.67
N SER A 95 -3.97 3.23 -0.56
CA SER A 95 -3.72 3.71 0.80
C SER A 95 -2.30 3.44 1.30
N GLY A 96 -1.48 2.75 0.50
CA GLY A 96 -0.32 2.01 0.97
C GLY A 96 -0.76 0.72 1.68
N SER A 97 -0.03 -0.36 1.45
CA SER A 97 -0.28 -1.69 1.99
C SER A 97 0.78 -2.08 3.02
N ILE A 98 0.42 -3.03 3.87
CA ILE A 98 1.36 -3.76 4.72
C ILE A 98 1.16 -5.25 4.46
N GLY A 99 2.20 -5.97 4.07
CA GLY A 99 2.15 -7.41 3.92
C GLY A 99 1.99 -8.09 5.28
N ARG A 100 1.21 -9.16 5.34
CA ARG A 100 1.24 -10.09 6.47
C ARG A 100 1.66 -11.46 5.96
N GLY A 101 2.71 -12.00 6.54
CA GLY A 101 3.22 -13.31 6.19
C GLY A 101 2.27 -14.41 6.62
N TYR A 102 2.37 -15.58 5.98
CA TYR A 102 1.49 -16.71 6.29
C TYR A 102 1.71 -17.23 7.72
N CYS A 103 2.89 -16.98 8.31
CA CYS A 103 3.22 -17.27 9.70
C CYS A 103 2.89 -16.13 10.68
N GLY A 104 2.23 -15.07 10.21
CA GLY A 104 1.74 -13.95 11.03
C GLY A 104 2.64 -12.71 11.07
N GLU A 105 3.78 -12.69 10.38
CA GLU A 105 4.71 -11.55 10.39
C GLU A 105 4.17 -10.34 9.65
N PHE A 106 4.26 -9.15 10.25
CA PHE A 106 4.06 -7.91 9.50
C PHE A 106 5.33 -7.57 8.70
N CYS A 107 5.21 -7.66 7.38
CA CYS A 107 6.30 -7.56 6.42
C CYS A 107 5.93 -6.62 5.27
N ARG A 108 6.85 -6.44 4.30
CA ARG A 108 6.62 -5.80 2.99
C ARG A 108 5.59 -4.66 3.01
N SER A 109 6.03 -3.43 3.29
CA SER A 109 5.13 -2.27 3.29
C SER A 109 5.38 -1.35 2.08
N SER A 110 4.32 -0.83 1.48
CA SER A 110 4.35 0.16 0.38
C SER A 110 3.91 1.57 0.83
N LEU A 111 4.13 1.90 2.11
CA LEU A 111 3.70 3.18 2.69
C LEU A 111 4.37 4.41 2.06
N ILE A 112 5.61 4.25 1.58
CA ILE A 112 6.25 5.25 0.72
C ILE A 112 5.76 4.99 -0.72
N PRO A 113 5.15 5.96 -1.40
CA PRO A 113 4.64 5.82 -2.76
C PRO A 113 5.65 5.17 -3.71
N GLY A 114 5.29 4.03 -4.29
CA GLY A 114 6.10 3.27 -5.25
C GLY A 114 7.38 2.64 -4.68
N MET A 115 7.57 2.62 -3.36
CA MET A 115 8.75 2.04 -2.71
C MET A 115 8.39 1.05 -1.61
N TYR A 116 9.14 -0.05 -1.56
CA TYR A 116 8.91 -1.13 -0.61
C TYR A 116 9.91 -1.14 0.53
N CYS A 117 9.41 -1.38 1.74
CA CYS A 117 10.20 -1.79 2.89
C CYS A 117 9.96 -3.28 3.16
N TYR A 118 10.96 -4.11 2.96
CA TYR A 118 10.87 -5.56 3.16
C TYR A 118 11.21 -6.01 4.59
N ASP A 119 11.52 -5.08 5.48
CA ASP A 119 11.97 -5.37 6.84
C ASP A 119 10.77 -5.72 7.74
N VAL A 120 10.81 -6.92 8.32
CA VAL A 120 9.85 -7.35 9.35
C VAL A 120 10.11 -6.57 10.63
N GLN A 121 9.06 -5.98 11.21
CA GLN A 121 9.16 -5.37 12.53
C GLN A 121 8.92 -6.41 13.62
N PRO A 122 9.92 -6.69 14.46
CA PRO A 122 9.84 -7.80 15.40
C PRO A 122 8.91 -7.55 16.60
N VAL A 123 8.53 -6.29 16.85
CA VAL A 123 7.59 -5.92 17.92
C VAL A 123 6.14 -5.97 17.45
N ASP A 124 5.90 -6.01 16.14
CA ASP A 124 4.56 -6.06 15.54
C ASP A 124 4.08 -7.50 15.62
N GLN A 125 3.29 -7.84 16.63
CA GLN A 125 2.97 -9.23 17.00
C GLN A 125 1.58 -9.34 17.63
N PHE A 126 1.03 -10.55 17.55
CA PHE A 126 -0.01 -11.00 18.46
C PHE A 126 0.59 -11.90 19.54
N ILE A 127 0.15 -11.70 20.79
CA ILE A 127 0.59 -12.45 21.97
C ILE A 127 -0.66 -13.02 22.63
N VAL A 128 -0.62 -14.29 23.01
CA VAL A 128 -1.70 -14.93 23.77
C VAL A 128 -1.29 -15.10 25.23
N THR A 129 -2.23 -14.86 26.13
CA THR A 129 -2.13 -15.24 27.55
C THR A 129 -3.39 -15.99 27.95
N VAL A 130 -3.25 -17.18 28.51
CA VAL A 130 -4.36 -17.99 29.02
C VAL A 130 -4.19 -18.20 30.51
N ARG A 131 -5.27 -17.96 31.27
CA ARG A 131 -5.33 -18.17 32.71
C ARG A 131 -6.41 -19.16 33.09
N LYS A 132 -6.10 -19.96 34.10
CA LYS A 132 -7.02 -20.83 34.83
C LYS A 132 -7.05 -20.36 36.29
N SER A 133 -8.22 -20.02 36.81
CA SER A 133 -8.37 -19.48 38.17
C SER A 133 -7.37 -18.35 38.48
N ASP A 134 -7.24 -17.40 37.54
CA ASP A 134 -6.31 -16.26 37.54
C ASP A 134 -4.80 -16.59 37.56
N VAL A 135 -4.43 -17.87 37.48
CA VAL A 135 -3.03 -18.30 37.28
C VAL A 135 -2.74 -18.43 35.79
N THR A 136 -1.66 -17.79 35.32
CA THR A 136 -1.20 -17.90 33.93
C THR A 136 -0.64 -19.28 33.64
N VAL A 137 -1.32 -20.02 32.77
CA VAL A 137 -0.94 -21.38 32.35
C VAL A 137 -0.29 -21.41 30.96
N TYR A 138 -0.54 -20.40 30.13
CA TYR A 138 0.07 -20.25 28.81
C TYR A 138 0.31 -18.78 28.49
N HIS A 139 1.50 -18.44 27.99
CA HIS A 139 1.86 -17.08 27.60
C HIS A 139 2.93 -17.12 26.51
N GLN A 140 2.60 -16.67 25.29
CA GLN A 140 3.39 -16.99 24.09
C GLN A 140 3.20 -15.93 23.00
N VAL A 141 4.28 -15.59 22.29
CA VAL A 141 4.20 -14.86 21.00
C VAL A 141 3.74 -15.82 19.92
N LEU A 142 2.71 -15.44 19.16
CA LEU A 142 2.12 -16.24 18.08
C LEU A 142 2.96 -16.19 16.79
N SER A 143 4.23 -16.59 16.89
CA SER A 143 5.21 -16.62 15.80
C SER A 143 6.11 -17.84 15.91
N PRO A 144 6.41 -18.54 14.79
CA PRO A 144 7.29 -19.72 14.79
C PRO A 144 8.78 -19.38 14.89
N LEU A 145 9.15 -18.08 14.81
CA LEU A 145 10.52 -17.65 15.03
C LEU A 145 10.96 -18.06 16.44
N THR A 146 12.01 -18.88 16.57
CA THR A 146 12.49 -19.39 17.87
C THR A 146 13.28 -18.36 18.67
N LYS A 147 13.75 -17.30 18.02
CA LYS A 147 14.49 -16.19 18.62
C LYS A 147 14.01 -14.87 18.01
N PRO A 148 14.04 -13.77 18.77
CA PRO A 148 13.78 -12.47 18.17
C PRO A 148 14.82 -12.18 17.08
N PRO A 149 14.45 -11.49 15.99
CA PRO A 149 15.38 -11.03 14.98
C PRO A 149 16.59 -10.29 15.58
N SER A 150 17.73 -10.33 14.89
CA SER A 150 19.02 -9.82 15.40
C SER A 150 18.99 -8.33 15.77
N ASN A 151 18.08 -7.56 15.17
CA ASN A 151 17.82 -6.14 15.43
C ASN A 151 16.88 -5.88 16.64
N ALA A 152 16.40 -6.92 17.34
CA ALA A 152 15.47 -6.84 18.47
C ALA A 152 15.96 -7.56 19.74
N LYS A 153 17.20 -7.29 20.14
CA LYS A 153 17.82 -7.85 21.36
C LYS A 153 17.01 -7.59 22.64
N ARG A 154 16.15 -6.57 22.68
CA ARG A 154 15.32 -6.23 23.85
C ARG A 154 14.04 -7.06 23.96
N LEU A 155 13.67 -7.82 22.93
CA LEU A 155 12.52 -8.75 22.94
C LEU A 155 12.92 -10.18 23.36
N LYS A 156 14.16 -10.39 23.83
CA LYS A 156 14.67 -11.72 24.24
C LYS A 156 13.93 -12.35 25.42
N LYS A 157 13.24 -11.54 26.23
CA LYS A 157 12.44 -12.04 27.36
C LYS A 157 11.07 -12.54 26.92
N TRP A 158 10.63 -12.19 25.72
CA TRP A 158 9.40 -12.73 25.17
C TRP A 158 9.59 -14.22 24.87
N LYS A 159 8.55 -15.02 25.09
CA LYS A 159 8.54 -16.44 24.77
C LYS A 159 8.19 -16.58 23.29
N TRP A 160 9.20 -16.91 22.50
CA TRP A 160 9.17 -17.11 21.05
C TRP A 160 9.05 -18.61 20.71
N GLY A 161 8.95 -18.96 19.42
CA GLY A 161 8.94 -20.34 18.95
C GLY A 161 7.61 -21.04 19.18
N PHE A 162 6.51 -20.43 18.73
CA PHE A 162 5.24 -21.15 18.59
C PHE A 162 5.45 -22.35 17.65
N ASP A 163 4.93 -23.51 18.00
CA ASP A 163 5.17 -24.74 17.24
C ASP A 163 4.59 -24.59 15.82
N PRO A 164 5.42 -24.66 14.77
CA PRO A 164 4.94 -24.46 13.41
C PRO A 164 4.03 -25.59 12.91
N GLU A 165 4.03 -26.77 13.54
CA GLU A 165 3.08 -27.85 13.20
C GLU A 165 1.65 -27.51 13.63
N ASN A 166 1.49 -26.62 14.61
CA ASN A 166 0.22 -26.19 15.18
C ASN A 166 -0.28 -24.85 14.58
N GLY A 167 0.32 -24.40 13.47
CA GLY A 167 0.01 -23.13 12.83
C GLY A 167 -0.41 -23.31 11.38
N HIS A 168 -1.64 -22.86 11.04
CA HIS A 168 -2.17 -22.96 9.68
C HIS A 168 -2.57 -21.59 9.13
N TYR A 169 -2.48 -21.45 7.82
CA TYR A 169 -2.83 -20.25 7.08
C TYR A 169 -3.72 -20.58 5.89
N VAL A 170 -4.75 -19.75 5.67
CA VAL A 170 -5.58 -19.77 4.47
C VAL A 170 -5.71 -18.35 3.92
N GLY A 171 -5.27 -18.11 2.68
CA GLY A 171 -5.38 -16.84 1.97
C GLY A 171 -6.47 -16.88 0.90
N LEU A 172 -7.43 -15.95 0.98
CA LEU A 172 -8.43 -15.71 -0.06
C LEU A 172 -8.71 -14.20 -0.12
N TYR A 173 -7.85 -13.47 -0.84
CA TYR A 173 -7.89 -12.01 -0.90
C TYR A 173 -9.32 -11.49 -1.16
N PRO A 174 -9.79 -10.47 -0.40
CA PRO A 174 -9.03 -9.59 0.51
C PRO A 174 -9.01 -10.06 1.98
N ARG A 175 -9.31 -11.34 2.23
CA ARG A 175 -9.33 -11.94 3.57
C ARG A 175 -8.26 -13.00 3.73
N SER A 176 -7.85 -13.25 4.96
CA SER A 176 -7.09 -14.46 5.29
C SER A 176 -7.42 -14.94 6.71
N TRP A 177 -7.08 -16.20 6.98
CA TRP A 177 -7.30 -16.85 8.26
C TRP A 177 -5.97 -17.44 8.73
N THR A 178 -5.61 -17.14 9.97
CA THR A 178 -4.48 -17.77 10.66
C THR A 178 -5.01 -18.55 11.85
N VAL A 179 -4.72 -19.84 11.90
CA VAL A 179 -5.19 -20.78 12.92
C VAL A 179 -4.01 -21.17 13.79
N TYR A 180 -4.19 -21.08 15.10
CA TYR A 180 -3.21 -21.48 16.11
C TYR A 180 -3.83 -22.54 17.02
N GLU A 181 -3.21 -23.71 17.08
CA GLU A 181 -3.60 -24.79 17.96
C GLU A 181 -2.77 -24.76 19.24
N ILE A 182 -3.43 -24.90 20.38
CA ILE A 182 -2.77 -25.04 21.70
C ILE A 182 -3.30 -26.35 22.30
N PRO A 183 -2.77 -27.51 21.85
CA PRO A 183 -3.33 -28.82 22.19
C PRO A 183 -3.35 -29.09 23.71
N GLU A 184 -2.33 -28.62 24.45
CA GLU A 184 -2.24 -28.76 25.90
C GLU A 184 -3.38 -28.08 26.67
N LEU A 185 -4.10 -27.15 26.01
CA LEU A 185 -5.27 -26.48 26.56
C LEU A 185 -6.56 -26.82 25.79
N GLN A 186 -6.54 -27.72 24.81
CA GLN A 186 -7.69 -28.01 23.95
C GLN A 186 -8.33 -26.73 23.39
N LEU A 187 -7.47 -25.79 22.98
CA LEU A 187 -7.82 -24.42 22.60
C LEU A 187 -7.34 -24.15 21.18
N VAL A 188 -8.20 -23.57 20.36
CA VAL A 188 -7.89 -23.13 19.00
C VAL A 188 -8.22 -21.65 18.87
N LEU A 189 -7.29 -20.89 18.32
CA LEU A 189 -7.45 -19.47 18.03
C LEU A 189 -7.48 -19.27 16.53
N VAL A 190 -8.50 -18.60 16.01
CA VAL A 190 -8.61 -18.27 14.58
C VAL A 190 -8.61 -16.77 14.42
N CYS A 191 -7.59 -16.22 13.76
CA CYS A 191 -7.49 -14.82 13.39
C CYS A 191 -7.94 -14.64 11.94
N GLN A 192 -9.11 -14.05 11.73
CA GLN A 192 -9.57 -13.60 10.43
C GLN A 192 -9.10 -12.16 10.19
N GLN A 193 -8.24 -11.98 9.19
CA GLN A 193 -7.80 -10.69 8.68
C GLN A 193 -8.74 -10.23 7.56
N ILE A 194 -9.16 -8.96 7.60
CA ILE A 194 -10.08 -8.38 6.60
C ILE A 194 -9.59 -6.99 6.18
N SER A 195 -9.45 -6.79 4.88
CA SER A 195 -9.29 -5.46 4.26
C SER A 195 -10.58 -5.07 3.51
N PRO A 196 -11.00 -3.79 3.53
CA PRO A 196 -12.27 -3.34 2.94
C PRO A 196 -12.23 -3.23 1.40
N VAL A 197 -11.67 -4.21 0.68
CA VAL A 197 -11.58 -4.17 -0.79
C VAL A 197 -12.84 -4.75 -1.41
N ILE A 198 -13.69 -3.86 -1.93
CA ILE A 198 -15.06 -4.18 -2.34
C ILE A 198 -15.31 -3.63 -3.75
N PRO A 199 -15.61 -4.50 -4.74
CA PRO A 199 -15.97 -4.07 -6.08
C PRO A 199 -17.09 -3.01 -6.08
N HIS A 200 -16.99 -2.02 -6.96
CA HIS A 200 -17.90 -0.89 -7.11
C HIS A 200 -18.05 0.06 -5.89
N ASP A 201 -17.34 -0.18 -4.79
CA ASP A 201 -17.26 0.73 -3.65
C ASP A 201 -15.94 1.53 -3.72
N TYR A 202 -16.02 2.82 -4.03
CA TYR A 202 -14.86 3.69 -4.27
C TYR A 202 -14.45 4.52 -3.03
N GLN A 203 -15.12 4.29 -1.90
CA GLN A 203 -14.84 4.92 -0.62
C GLN A 203 -14.17 3.92 0.33
N GLU A 204 -14.84 2.81 0.64
CA GLU A 204 -14.33 1.81 1.59
C GLU A 204 -13.06 1.13 1.05
N THR A 205 -13.01 0.89 -0.26
CA THR A 205 -11.88 0.25 -0.94
C THR A 205 -10.56 1.01 -0.83
N CYS A 206 -10.57 2.31 -0.50
CA CYS A 206 -9.33 3.09 -0.39
C CYS A 206 -8.87 3.34 1.05
N LEU A 207 -9.50 2.73 2.06
CA LEU A 207 -9.19 3.01 3.46
C LEU A 207 -7.89 2.32 3.92
N PRO A 208 -7.01 3.03 4.66
CA PRO A 208 -5.76 2.48 5.23
C PRO A 208 -6.01 1.67 6.50
N VAL A 209 -6.99 0.76 6.49
CA VAL A 209 -7.44 0.02 7.66
C VAL A 209 -7.48 -1.49 7.42
N ALA A 210 -7.39 -2.25 8.50
CA ALA A 210 -7.70 -3.66 8.49
C ALA A 210 -8.27 -4.11 9.83
N ILE A 211 -9.03 -5.21 9.79
CA ILE A 211 -9.62 -5.86 10.96
C ILE A 211 -8.92 -7.18 11.22
N PHE A 212 -8.70 -7.47 12.50
CA PHE A 212 -8.33 -8.78 12.99
C PHE A 212 -9.43 -9.26 13.92
N TYR A 213 -10.31 -10.09 13.36
CA TYR A 213 -11.41 -10.69 14.08
C TYR A 213 -10.99 -12.07 14.57
N TRP A 214 -11.00 -12.25 15.89
CA TRP A 214 -10.55 -13.48 16.53
C TRP A 214 -11.72 -14.30 17.03
N LYS A 215 -11.71 -15.59 16.69
CA LYS A 215 -12.53 -16.60 17.35
C LYS A 215 -11.67 -17.44 18.28
N VAL A 216 -12.11 -17.57 19.52
CA VAL A 216 -11.48 -18.36 20.57
C VAL A 216 -12.37 -19.58 20.80
N ILE A 217 -11.87 -20.77 20.46
CA ILE A 217 -12.64 -22.01 20.42
C ILE A 217 -12.04 -22.99 21.43
N SER A 218 -12.81 -23.40 22.43
CA SER A 218 -12.33 -24.26 23.52
C SER A 218 -13.17 -25.52 23.65
N TRP A 219 -12.47 -26.65 23.72
CA TRP A 219 -13.01 -27.93 24.19
C TRP A 219 -12.59 -28.25 25.62
N ASN A 220 -11.90 -27.32 26.30
CA ASN A 220 -11.42 -27.51 27.66
C ASN A 220 -12.57 -27.75 28.65
N ASN A 221 -12.34 -28.61 29.63
CA ASN A 221 -13.31 -28.92 30.69
C ASN A 221 -13.30 -27.90 31.86
N GLU A 222 -12.46 -26.87 31.78
CA GLU A 222 -12.40 -25.76 32.73
C GLU A 222 -12.66 -24.42 32.02
N ASP A 223 -13.08 -23.42 32.81
CA ASP A 223 -13.24 -22.05 32.32
C ASP A 223 -11.85 -21.45 32.05
N LEU A 224 -11.67 -20.88 30.86
CA LEU A 224 -10.42 -20.27 30.43
C LEU A 224 -10.58 -18.76 30.29
N ARG A 225 -9.71 -17.98 30.94
CA ARG A 225 -9.60 -16.54 30.67
C ARG A 225 -8.51 -16.33 29.61
N VAL A 226 -8.92 -15.94 28.41
CA VAL A 226 -8.04 -15.78 27.24
C VAL A 226 -7.87 -14.30 26.92
N THR A 227 -6.62 -13.84 26.90
CA THR A 227 -6.23 -12.50 26.48
C THR A 227 -5.42 -12.58 25.19
N ILE A 228 -5.83 -11.83 24.18
CA ILE A 228 -5.04 -11.57 22.98
C ILE A 228 -4.51 -10.13 23.07
N THR A 229 -3.20 -9.96 22.93
CA THR A 229 -2.54 -8.65 22.90
C THR A 229 -1.99 -8.40 21.51
N PHE A 230 -2.34 -7.25 20.93
CA PHE A 230 -1.78 -6.76 19.68
C PHE A 230 -0.75 -5.66 19.99
N SER A 231 0.53 -5.88 19.66
CA SER A 231 1.58 -4.87 19.79
C SER A 231 2.01 -4.32 18.44
N TRP A 232 2.36 -3.03 18.40
CA TRP A 232 2.63 -2.32 17.15
C TRP A 232 3.66 -1.18 17.27
N HIS A 233 4.56 -1.10 16.30
CA HIS A 233 5.40 0.05 15.96
C HIS A 233 5.20 0.44 14.48
N GLY A 234 5.01 -0.54 13.61
CA GLY A 234 4.77 -0.38 12.19
C GLY A 234 6.05 -0.24 11.35
N PRO A 235 5.93 -0.29 10.02
CA PRO A 235 7.06 -0.38 9.10
C PRO A 235 8.05 0.78 9.21
N ASN A 236 9.36 0.51 9.27
CA ASN A 236 10.38 1.54 9.44
C ASN A 236 11.29 1.64 8.20
N PRO A 237 10.80 2.15 7.05
CA PRO A 237 11.59 2.28 5.84
C PRO A 237 12.83 3.14 6.07
N ARG A 238 13.90 2.83 5.33
CA ARG A 238 15.14 3.60 5.38
C ARG A 238 14.87 5.02 4.92
N LYS A 239 15.52 5.98 5.59
CA LYS A 239 15.53 7.37 5.15
C LYS A 239 16.16 7.43 3.76
N ARG A 240 15.46 8.04 2.80
CA ARG A 240 16.08 8.40 1.52
C ARG A 240 17.14 9.48 1.81
N SER A 241 18.30 9.41 1.16
CA SER A 241 19.31 10.48 1.28
C SER A 241 18.72 11.80 0.79
N LYS A 242 19.10 12.95 1.36
CA LYS A 242 18.69 14.23 0.78
C LYS A 242 19.32 14.35 -0.61
N SER A 243 18.55 14.77 -1.62
CA SER A 243 19.17 15.20 -2.87
C SER A 243 20.04 16.40 -2.55
N SER A 244 21.33 16.32 -2.83
CA SER A 244 22.12 17.54 -2.96
C SER A 244 21.49 18.33 -4.11
N ASP A 245 21.12 19.59 -3.85
CA ASP A 245 20.77 20.54 -4.91
C ASP A 245 22.00 20.70 -5.82
N VAL A 246 22.08 19.88 -6.86
CA VAL A 246 22.98 20.06 -7.98
C VAL A 246 22.16 20.65 -9.12
N SER A 247 21.61 21.84 -8.87
CA SER A 247 21.21 22.79 -9.91
C SER A 247 22.17 23.98 -9.85
N LYS A 248 23.41 23.75 -10.29
CA LYS A 248 24.31 24.83 -10.73
C LYS A 248 24.79 24.51 -12.15
N SER A 249 24.70 25.54 -13.00
CA SER A 249 24.95 25.63 -14.46
C SER A 249 23.83 25.05 -15.34
N GLU A 250 23.23 25.76 -16.30
CA GLU A 250 23.71 26.90 -17.09
C GLU A 250 22.64 28.00 -17.30
N ASN A 251 23.08 29.26 -17.14
CA ASN A 251 22.57 30.54 -17.63
C ASN A 251 21.13 31.01 -17.37
N GLY A 252 21.05 32.06 -16.53
CA GLY A 252 19.97 33.05 -16.52
C GLY A 252 19.65 33.55 -15.11
N ASN A 253 20.16 34.72 -14.73
CA ASN A 253 19.89 35.40 -13.46
C ASN A 253 18.38 35.40 -13.10
N ILE A 254 18.00 34.60 -12.11
CA ILE A 254 16.82 34.84 -11.29
C ILE A 254 17.26 34.64 -9.84
N SER A 255 16.99 35.68 -9.04
CA SER A 255 17.29 35.79 -7.62
C SER A 255 16.82 34.58 -6.81
N ASN A 256 17.74 34.04 -6.02
CA ASN A 256 17.50 33.07 -4.96
C ASN A 256 16.66 33.72 -3.86
N GLU A 257 15.35 33.53 -3.90
CA GLU A 257 14.40 33.62 -2.79
C GLU A 257 13.15 32.90 -3.30
N ASN A 258 12.88 31.67 -2.84
CA ASN A 258 11.57 30.97 -2.86
C ASN A 258 11.73 29.43 -2.78
N THR A 259 12.39 28.92 -1.73
CA THR A 259 11.92 27.65 -1.14
C THR A 259 10.76 28.00 -0.22
N ALA A 260 9.59 28.21 -0.80
CA ALA A 260 8.37 28.45 -0.05
C ALA A 260 8.00 27.17 0.71
N ASN A 261 8.01 27.27 2.05
CA ASN A 261 7.33 26.33 2.93
C ASN A 261 5.89 26.22 2.46
N THR A 262 5.55 25.09 1.83
CA THR A 262 4.20 24.75 1.42
C THR A 262 3.43 24.30 2.65
N HIS A 263 2.95 25.29 3.40
CA HIS A 263 2.05 25.13 4.53
C HIS A 263 0.66 24.77 4.00
N VAL A 264 0.27 23.50 4.13
CA VAL A 264 -1.15 23.19 4.34
C VAL A 264 -1.48 23.74 5.73
N SER A 265 -2.50 24.58 5.83
CA SER A 265 -2.93 25.27 7.06
C SER A 265 -3.44 24.27 8.11
N THR A 266 -2.52 23.56 8.77
CA THR A 266 -2.79 22.94 10.06
C THR A 266 -2.72 24.03 11.12
N SER A 267 -3.77 24.17 11.93
CA SER A 267 -3.72 24.97 13.15
C SER A 267 -2.53 24.53 14.01
N GLU A 268 -1.73 25.50 14.45
CA GLU A 268 -0.48 25.42 15.26
C GLU A 268 0.85 25.38 14.47
N ASN A 269 1.45 26.58 14.37
CA ASN A 269 2.75 26.92 13.78
C ASN A 269 3.96 26.44 14.61
N ALA A 270 4.10 25.14 14.89
CA ALA A 270 5.32 24.61 15.46
C ALA A 270 5.74 23.31 14.76
N SER A 271 6.96 23.29 14.21
CA SER A 271 7.62 22.03 13.84
C SER A 271 7.57 21.07 15.04
N PRO A 272 7.19 19.80 14.86
CA PRO A 272 7.04 18.88 15.97
C PRO A 272 8.37 18.75 16.72
N VAL A 273 8.33 19.04 18.03
CA VAL A 273 9.49 18.95 18.94
C VAL A 273 9.87 17.48 19.23
N TYR A 274 9.09 16.53 18.70
CA TYR A 274 9.24 15.09 18.90
C TYR A 274 9.44 14.35 17.58
N SER A 275 10.18 13.24 17.63
CA SER A 275 10.31 12.28 16.52
C SER A 275 9.23 11.19 16.56
N GLN A 276 8.71 10.87 17.74
CA GLN A 276 7.59 9.94 17.96
C GLN A 276 6.70 10.49 19.08
N ARG A 277 5.39 10.33 18.94
CA ARG A 277 4.40 10.62 19.98
C ARG A 277 3.39 9.48 20.03
N SER A 278 3.08 8.98 21.23
CA SER A 278 2.08 7.94 21.41
C SER A 278 1.09 8.29 22.51
N THR A 279 -0.13 7.80 22.39
CA THR A 279 -1.20 8.07 23.37
C THR A 279 -2.28 6.98 23.34
N ALA A 280 -2.98 6.81 24.45
CA ALA A 280 -4.25 6.10 24.47
C ALA A 280 -5.36 6.97 23.86
N PHE A 281 -6.42 6.33 23.37
CA PHE A 281 -7.65 7.01 22.98
C PHE A 281 -8.86 6.11 23.22
N SER A 282 -10.03 6.76 23.33
CA SER A 282 -11.34 6.12 23.34
C SER A 282 -12.21 6.77 22.26
N ALA A 283 -13.05 5.99 21.58
CA ALA A 283 -13.95 6.50 20.55
C ALA A 283 -15.36 5.89 20.71
N GLY A 284 -16.33 6.72 21.07
CA GLY A 284 -17.63 6.23 21.56
C GLY A 284 -17.46 5.41 22.84
N ASP A 285 -18.45 4.58 23.15
CA ASP A 285 -18.50 3.86 24.42
C ASP A 285 -17.73 2.53 24.44
N ASN A 286 -17.32 2.04 23.27
CA ASN A 286 -16.84 0.66 23.10
C ASN A 286 -15.56 0.49 22.29
N VAL A 287 -14.94 1.55 21.76
CA VAL A 287 -13.66 1.43 21.04
C VAL A 287 -12.54 2.02 21.88
N LEU A 288 -11.58 1.19 22.25
CA LEU A 288 -10.43 1.55 23.07
C LEU A 288 -9.15 1.18 22.32
N GLY A 289 -8.21 2.12 22.24
CA GLY A 289 -6.97 1.88 21.49
C GLY A 289 -5.80 2.77 21.85
N CYS A 290 -4.74 2.63 21.08
CA CYS A 290 -3.52 3.42 21.17
C CYS A 290 -3.14 3.97 19.79
N LEU A 291 -2.52 5.14 19.78
CA LEU A 291 -2.02 5.83 18.58
C LEU A 291 -0.50 6.05 18.71
N LEU A 292 0.20 6.04 17.58
CA LEU A 292 1.63 6.28 17.45
C LEU A 292 1.90 7.14 16.21
N GLU A 293 2.16 8.43 16.42
CA GLU A 293 2.60 9.37 15.41
C GLU A 293 4.11 9.31 15.23
N ARG A 294 4.55 9.24 13.97
CA ARG A 294 5.96 9.34 13.57
C ARG A 294 6.09 9.66 12.09
N THR A 295 7.29 10.05 11.71
CA THR A 295 7.63 10.26 10.30
C THR A 295 8.19 8.98 9.67
N ILE A 296 7.51 8.47 8.66
CA ILE A 296 7.93 7.32 7.84
C ILE A 296 8.94 7.80 6.79
N GLY A 297 10.06 7.08 6.63
CA GLY A 297 11.08 7.40 5.62
C GLY A 297 11.82 8.73 5.87
N GLY A 298 11.55 9.40 7.00
CA GLY A 298 12.04 10.75 7.28
C GLY A 298 11.34 11.86 6.50
N GLU A 299 10.24 11.56 5.80
CA GLU A 299 9.55 12.50 4.92
C GLU A 299 8.02 12.51 5.09
N LEU A 300 7.37 11.37 5.36
CA LEU A 300 5.91 11.28 5.38
C LEU A 300 5.37 11.21 6.82
N PRO A 301 4.54 12.17 7.28
CA PRO A 301 3.85 12.04 8.56
C PRO A 301 2.89 10.86 8.51
N CYS A 302 2.85 10.08 9.59
CA CYS A 302 1.91 8.97 9.76
C CYS A 302 1.51 8.82 11.21
N CYS A 303 0.22 8.66 11.46
CA CYS A 303 -0.33 8.19 12.71
C CYS A 303 -0.75 6.72 12.56
N PHE A 304 0.04 5.81 13.13
CA PHE A 304 -0.41 4.43 13.29
C PHE A 304 -1.41 4.36 14.44
N GLY A 305 -2.37 3.44 14.34
CA GLY A 305 -3.28 3.20 15.44
C GLY A 305 -3.74 1.75 15.48
N ILE A 306 -3.91 1.23 16.69
CA ILE A 306 -4.51 -0.07 16.93
C ILE A 306 -5.61 0.10 17.98
N ALA A 307 -6.70 -0.64 17.82
CA ALA A 307 -7.84 -0.60 18.74
C ALA A 307 -8.46 -1.97 18.91
N ALA A 308 -9.22 -2.14 19.99
CA ALA A 308 -10.09 -3.27 20.21
C ALA A 308 -11.48 -2.80 20.65
N LYS A 309 -12.49 -3.64 20.37
CA LYS A 309 -13.86 -3.41 20.79
C LYS A 309 -14.13 -3.99 22.17
N SER A 310 -14.53 -3.15 23.11
CA SER A 310 -15.08 -3.53 24.41
C SER A 310 -16.53 -3.99 24.24
N MET A 311 -16.90 -5.08 24.89
CA MET A 311 -18.25 -5.67 24.86
C MET A 311 -18.56 -6.27 26.24
N ASP A 312 -19.82 -6.63 26.53
CA ASP A 312 -20.24 -7.15 27.85
C ASP A 312 -19.37 -8.28 28.42
N LYS A 313 -18.73 -9.08 27.55
CA LYS A 313 -17.85 -10.20 27.91
C LYS A 313 -16.39 -10.02 27.46
N VAL A 314 -16.02 -8.81 27.05
CA VAL A 314 -14.68 -8.49 26.54
C VAL A 314 -14.14 -7.25 27.22
N GLU A 315 -13.14 -7.44 28.06
CA GLU A 315 -12.39 -6.36 28.71
C GLU A 315 -11.22 -5.92 27.83
N VAL A 316 -11.08 -4.62 27.59
CA VAL A 316 -9.96 -4.06 26.81
C VAL A 316 -9.01 -3.28 27.72
N SER A 317 -7.71 -3.43 27.49
CA SER A 317 -6.66 -2.70 28.17
C SER A 317 -5.61 -2.17 27.20
N ARG A 318 -4.91 -1.10 27.61
CA ARG A 318 -4.05 -0.31 26.73
C ARG A 318 -2.67 -0.12 27.34
N CYS A 319 -1.65 -0.26 26.50
CA CYS A 319 -0.30 0.20 26.78
C CYS A 319 0.03 1.31 25.77
N PRO A 320 -0.06 2.59 26.16
CA PRO A 320 0.15 3.72 25.24
C PRO A 320 1.62 3.89 24.84
N GLY A 321 2.56 3.13 25.40
CA GLY A 321 3.95 3.14 24.98
C GLY A 321 4.84 2.19 25.77
N PHE A 322 5.74 1.48 25.10
CA PHE A 322 6.87 0.77 25.70
C PHE A 322 8.10 0.83 24.81
N CYS A 323 9.30 0.81 25.41
CA CYS A 323 10.57 0.92 24.70
C CYS A 323 11.16 -0.45 24.33
N PHE A 324 11.57 -0.63 23.06
CA PHE A 324 12.11 -1.90 22.56
C PHE A 324 13.43 -1.79 21.77
N HIS A 325 14.08 -0.62 21.75
CA HIS A 325 15.39 -0.41 21.11
C HIS A 325 16.49 -0.03 22.11
N ASP A 326 17.76 -0.19 21.74
CA ASP A 326 18.89 0.05 22.64
C ASP A 326 19.04 1.52 23.05
N LYS A 327 19.24 1.76 24.36
CA LYS A 327 19.62 3.06 24.92
C LYS A 327 21.02 3.46 24.40
N ALA A 328 21.19 4.69 23.94
CA ALA A 328 22.43 5.40 24.18
C ALA A 328 22.43 5.80 25.66
N LEU A 329 22.88 4.88 26.52
CA LEU A 329 23.17 5.18 27.92
C LEU A 329 24.56 5.82 27.96
N HIS A 330 24.68 7.09 27.58
CA HIS A 330 25.76 7.97 28.03
C HIS A 330 25.35 9.42 27.75
N GLY A 331 25.08 10.13 28.83
CA GLY A 331 24.61 11.51 28.82
C GLY A 331 23.81 11.76 30.09
N THR A 332 24.50 11.91 31.22
CA THR A 332 23.99 12.65 32.37
C THR A 332 23.62 14.05 31.87
N LEU A 333 22.38 14.23 31.46
CA LEU A 333 21.80 15.55 31.29
C LEU A 333 21.16 15.91 32.62
N HIS A 334 21.63 17.04 33.15
CA HIS A 334 21.09 17.70 34.32
C HIS A 334 19.56 17.70 34.27
N ASP A 335 18.96 17.34 35.41
CA ASP A 335 17.55 17.53 35.71
C ASP A 335 17.26 19.04 35.77
N SER A 336 17.14 19.68 34.61
CA SER A 336 16.65 21.05 34.49
C SER A 336 15.13 21.00 34.56
N ARG A 337 14.63 21.34 35.74
CA ARG A 337 13.22 21.63 36.03
C ARG A 337 12.70 22.73 35.10
N HIS A 338 12.24 22.38 33.90
CA HIS A 338 11.32 23.18 33.10
C HIS A 338 10.59 22.26 32.13
N ASN A 339 9.48 21.69 32.59
CA ASN A 339 8.45 21.15 31.71
C ASN A 339 7.68 22.34 31.12
N PRO A 340 7.62 22.54 29.80
CA PRO A 340 6.54 23.31 29.22
C PRO A 340 5.30 22.41 29.20
N GLU A 341 4.35 22.66 30.10
CA GLU A 341 2.98 22.21 29.94
C GLU A 341 2.43 22.87 28.67
N VAL A 342 2.38 22.12 27.57
CA VAL A 342 1.67 22.56 26.37
C VAL A 342 0.19 22.25 26.60
N SER A 343 -0.55 23.25 27.07
CA SER A 343 -2.00 23.21 27.22
C SER A 343 -2.67 23.48 25.86
N GLY A 344 -3.23 22.44 25.25
CA GLY A 344 -4.16 22.59 24.13
C GLY A 344 -5.54 23.01 24.64
N ASN A 345 -6.11 24.07 24.07
CA ASN A 345 -7.46 24.55 24.39
C ASN A 345 -8.54 23.71 23.69
N GLY A 346 -9.55 23.27 24.44
CA GLY A 346 -10.84 22.77 23.92
C GLY A 346 -11.25 21.38 24.43
N HIS A 347 -12.23 21.32 25.33
CA HIS A 347 -12.72 20.18 26.13
C HIS A 347 -12.80 18.78 25.48
N SER A 348 -11.97 17.84 25.97
CA SER A 348 -12.29 16.62 26.76
C SER A 348 -11.11 15.65 26.67
N ASP A 349 -10.62 15.16 27.82
CA ASP A 349 -9.41 14.34 28.05
C ASP A 349 -8.06 15.08 27.95
N LEU A 350 -7.62 15.68 29.07
CA LEU A 350 -6.25 16.19 29.22
C LEU A 350 -5.25 15.03 29.24
N ILE A 351 -4.60 14.77 28.11
CA ILE A 351 -3.54 13.75 27.98
C ILE A 351 -2.22 14.33 28.49
N THR A 352 -1.65 13.69 29.51
CA THR A 352 -0.32 14.03 30.03
C THR A 352 0.76 13.30 29.23
N TYR A 353 1.59 14.04 28.50
CA TYR A 353 2.71 13.48 27.75
C TYR A 353 3.97 13.40 28.62
N LEU A 354 4.48 12.18 28.79
CA LEU A 354 5.72 11.88 29.52
C LEU A 354 6.88 11.64 28.55
N SER A 355 8.12 11.83 29.00
CA SER A 355 9.29 11.39 28.24
C SER A 355 9.29 9.88 28.05
N TYR A 356 9.74 9.40 26.89
CA TYR A 356 9.90 7.97 26.58
C TYR A 356 10.71 7.20 27.63
N THR A 357 11.56 7.86 28.41
CA THR A 357 12.37 7.25 29.48
C THR A 357 11.51 6.70 30.63
N LYS A 358 10.30 7.23 30.80
CA LYS A 358 9.29 6.75 31.77
C LYS A 358 8.44 5.60 31.22
N ALA A 359 8.54 5.28 29.93
CA ALA A 359 7.81 4.15 29.35
C ALA A 359 8.45 2.83 29.83
N PRO A 360 7.64 1.78 30.10
CA PRO A 360 8.16 0.47 30.44
C PRO A 360 9.08 -0.07 29.33
N SER A 361 10.09 -0.83 29.71
CA SER A 361 10.88 -1.63 28.77
C SER A 361 10.05 -2.80 28.22
N ALA A 362 10.40 -3.33 27.05
CA ALA A 362 9.74 -4.49 26.47
C ALA A 362 9.72 -5.73 27.39
N SER A 363 10.71 -5.87 28.28
CA SER A 363 10.74 -6.92 29.32
C SER A 363 9.72 -6.66 30.44
N GLN A 364 9.58 -5.42 30.89
CA GLN A 364 8.57 -5.05 31.88
C GLN A 364 7.16 -5.21 31.30
N PHE A 365 6.95 -4.76 30.05
CA PHE A 365 5.71 -4.98 29.32
C PHE A 365 5.34 -6.47 29.28
N TRP A 366 6.28 -7.34 28.89
CA TRP A 366 6.07 -8.80 28.87
C TRP A 366 5.67 -9.36 30.25
N ASN A 367 6.40 -9.01 31.30
CA ASN A 367 6.09 -9.48 32.65
C ASN A 367 4.72 -8.99 33.14
N ASN A 368 4.34 -7.75 32.82
CA ASN A 368 3.03 -7.21 33.19
C ASN A 368 1.90 -8.00 32.53
N LEU A 369 2.04 -8.33 31.24
CA LEU A 369 1.09 -9.21 30.53
C LEU A 369 0.99 -10.59 31.18
N GLN A 370 2.12 -11.18 31.57
CA GLN A 370 2.16 -12.51 32.16
C GLN A 370 1.51 -12.57 33.55
N TYR A 371 1.84 -11.65 34.46
CA TYR A 371 1.49 -11.77 35.89
C TYR A 371 0.25 -10.98 36.34
N GLY A 372 -0.60 -10.56 35.39
CA GLY A 372 -1.95 -10.10 35.72
C GLY A 372 -2.03 -8.65 36.22
N GLN A 373 -0.95 -7.87 36.11
CA GLN A 373 -1.09 -6.43 36.00
C GLN A 373 -1.41 -6.13 34.55
N ILE A 374 -2.68 -6.33 34.17
CA ILE A 374 -3.25 -5.57 33.05
C ILE A 374 -2.70 -4.15 33.22
N PRO A 375 -1.98 -3.57 32.24
CA PRO A 375 -1.43 -2.23 32.40
C PRO A 375 -2.57 -1.36 32.93
N PRO A 376 -2.41 -0.67 34.09
CA PRO A 376 -3.50 0.13 34.63
C PRO A 376 -3.95 1.03 33.50
N ASP A 377 -5.23 0.97 33.14
CA ASP A 377 -5.72 1.59 31.91
C ASP A 377 -5.26 3.05 31.89
N PHE A 378 -4.26 3.34 31.06
CA PHE A 378 -3.56 4.61 31.07
C PHE A 378 -4.34 5.57 30.19
N HIS A 379 -5.54 5.93 30.65
CA HIS A 379 -6.49 6.75 29.89
C HIS A 379 -5.88 8.11 29.49
N SER A 380 -5.06 8.68 30.36
CA SER A 380 -4.56 10.06 30.25
C SER A 380 -3.04 10.14 30.14
N ILE A 381 -2.34 9.06 29.74
CA ILE A 381 -0.87 9.08 29.58
C ILE A 381 -0.49 8.86 28.12
N GLY A 382 0.38 9.73 27.62
CA GLY A 382 1.11 9.57 26.37
C GLY A 382 2.62 9.61 26.58
N TYR A 383 3.38 9.23 25.55
CA TYR A 383 4.84 9.32 25.56
C TYR A 383 5.37 10.08 24.35
N THR A 384 6.47 10.81 24.53
CA THR A 384 7.19 11.49 23.44
C THR A 384 8.65 11.08 23.40
N VAL A 385 9.18 10.92 22.18
CA VAL A 385 10.61 10.84 21.91
C VAL A 385 11.04 12.16 21.32
N PRO A 386 12.03 12.87 21.89
CA PRO A 386 12.48 14.15 21.36
C PRO A 386 13.04 14.01 19.93
N LEU A 387 13.03 15.11 19.20
CA LEU A 387 13.62 15.23 17.86
C LEU A 387 15.14 15.42 17.96
N ASP A 388 15.90 14.40 18.39
CA ASP A 388 17.37 14.52 18.50
C ASP A 388 18.07 14.45 17.13
N SER A 389 18.75 15.52 16.72
CA SER A 389 19.50 15.61 15.47
C SER A 389 20.84 14.87 15.49
N GLU A 390 21.35 14.47 16.66
CA GLU A 390 22.71 13.94 16.84
C GLU A 390 22.78 12.46 17.29
N ALA A 391 21.66 11.84 17.66
CA ALA A 391 21.67 10.45 18.15
C ALA A 391 21.84 9.44 17.00
N LYS A 392 23.00 8.77 16.94
CA LYS A 392 23.26 7.63 16.01
C LYS A 392 22.25 6.47 16.13
N LYS A 393 21.48 6.41 17.24
CA LYS A 393 20.37 5.46 17.48
C LYS A 393 19.28 6.13 18.32
N SER A 394 18.20 6.59 17.69
CA SER A 394 17.03 7.09 18.41
C SER A 394 16.26 5.94 19.08
N PRO A 395 15.71 6.14 20.29
CA PRO A 395 14.87 5.14 20.95
C PRO A 395 13.58 4.93 20.15
N LYS A 396 13.01 3.73 20.22
CA LYS A 396 11.77 3.37 19.53
C LYS A 396 10.67 3.03 20.54
N LEU A 397 9.50 3.63 20.35
CA LEU A 397 8.27 3.36 21.08
C LEU A 397 7.39 2.39 20.28
N ALA A 398 6.79 1.43 20.98
CA ALA A 398 5.70 0.61 20.48
C ALA A 398 4.47 0.79 21.37
N ILE A 399 3.29 0.57 20.82
CA ILE A 399 1.99 0.60 21.50
C ILE A 399 1.42 -0.81 21.58
N ALA A 400 0.51 -1.07 22.53
CA ALA A 400 -0.23 -2.33 22.56
C ALA A 400 -1.66 -2.17 23.06
N VAL A 401 -2.55 -3.03 22.60
CA VAL A 401 -3.94 -3.17 23.05
C VAL A 401 -4.20 -4.64 23.33
N SER A 402 -4.84 -4.96 24.46
CA SER A 402 -5.22 -6.33 24.80
C SER A 402 -6.72 -6.45 25.00
N ALA A 403 -7.32 -7.49 24.44
CA ALA A 403 -8.72 -7.85 24.66
C ALA A 403 -8.79 -9.19 25.39
N THR A 404 -9.59 -9.26 26.45
CA THR A 404 -9.69 -10.41 27.36
C THR A 404 -11.13 -10.90 27.43
N THR A 405 -11.33 -12.20 27.30
CA THR A 405 -12.65 -12.84 27.42
C THR A 405 -12.57 -14.09 28.29
N ASN A 406 -13.70 -14.44 28.91
CA ASN A 406 -13.88 -15.69 29.63
C ASN A 406 -14.60 -16.68 28.71
N VAL A 407 -13.94 -17.80 28.42
CA VAL A 407 -14.47 -18.91 27.63
C VAL A 407 -14.94 -19.99 28.62
N PRO A 408 -16.25 -20.29 28.69
CA PRO A 408 -16.76 -21.26 29.64
C PRO A 408 -16.29 -22.67 29.28
N ARG A 409 -16.21 -23.54 30.29
CA ARG A 409 -15.91 -24.96 30.10
C ARG A 409 -16.87 -25.62 29.10
N CYS A 410 -16.34 -26.50 28.27
CA CYS A 410 -17.12 -27.35 27.37
C CYS A 410 -17.60 -28.60 28.13
N SER A 411 -18.89 -28.91 28.08
CA SER A 411 -19.43 -30.12 28.69
C SER A 411 -19.07 -31.36 27.86
N ILE A 412 -18.71 -32.47 28.52
CA ILE A 412 -18.28 -33.74 27.89
C ILE A 412 -19.34 -34.32 26.91
N ALA A 413 -20.63 -34.01 27.11
CA ALA A 413 -21.71 -34.42 26.22
C ALA A 413 -21.72 -33.68 24.86
N ASN A 414 -20.94 -32.59 24.72
CA ASN A 414 -20.95 -31.67 23.59
C ASN A 414 -19.62 -31.65 22.82
N ASN A 415 -18.92 -32.79 22.67
CA ASN A 415 -17.65 -32.83 21.90
C ASN A 415 -17.77 -32.27 20.47
N LEU A 416 -18.99 -32.18 19.90
CA LEU A 416 -19.28 -31.55 18.61
C LEU A 416 -19.52 -30.03 18.65
N ASN A 417 -19.80 -29.45 19.83
CA ASN A 417 -20.15 -28.03 20.03
C ASN A 417 -19.19 -27.36 21.03
N PRO A 418 -18.05 -26.81 20.56
CA PRO A 418 -17.11 -26.11 21.43
C PRO A 418 -17.68 -24.81 22.01
N SER A 419 -17.14 -24.41 23.16
CA SER A 419 -17.34 -23.06 23.68
C SER A 419 -16.61 -22.05 22.78
N GLN A 420 -17.28 -20.94 22.45
CA GLN A 420 -16.75 -19.91 21.56
C GLN A 420 -16.86 -18.52 22.19
N SER A 421 -15.82 -17.71 21.99
CA SER A 421 -15.82 -16.26 22.27
C SER A 421 -15.17 -15.51 21.11
N GLU A 422 -15.47 -14.22 21.00
CA GLU A 422 -15.03 -13.38 19.88
C GLU A 422 -14.32 -12.12 20.38
N LEU A 423 -13.26 -11.71 19.70
CA LEU A 423 -12.54 -10.47 19.96
C LEU A 423 -12.36 -9.70 18.65
N GLU A 424 -12.52 -8.39 18.68
CA GLU A 424 -12.41 -7.53 17.50
C GLU A 424 -11.26 -6.54 17.68
N PHE A 425 -10.28 -6.58 16.77
CA PHE A 425 -9.21 -5.59 16.68
C PHE A 425 -9.25 -4.87 15.34
N ALA A 426 -8.80 -3.62 15.34
CA ALA A 426 -8.59 -2.84 14.13
C ALA A 426 -7.18 -2.22 14.14
N ILE A 427 -6.64 -2.01 12.94
CA ILE A 427 -5.42 -1.24 12.70
C ILE A 427 -5.65 -0.18 11.65
N THR A 428 -4.93 0.94 11.77
CA THR A 428 -4.83 1.97 10.73
C THR A 428 -3.40 2.51 10.61
N TRP A 429 -3.05 3.00 9.43
CA TRP A 429 -1.86 3.81 9.17
C TRP A 429 -2.26 5.09 8.46
N HIS A 430 -2.70 6.08 9.24
CA HIS A 430 -3.14 7.36 8.71
C HIS A 430 -1.94 8.18 8.22
N SER A 431 -1.63 8.08 6.93
CA SER A 431 -0.57 8.82 6.23
C SER A 431 -1.17 9.59 5.05
N PRO A 432 -1.81 10.74 5.34
CA PRO A 432 -2.71 11.40 4.39
C PRO A 432 -1.97 12.17 3.31
N ILE A 433 -0.80 12.76 3.63
CA ILE A 433 -0.01 13.54 2.69
C ILE A 433 0.98 12.63 1.97
N VAL A 434 1.07 12.80 0.66
CA VAL A 434 1.96 12.08 -0.23
C VAL A 434 2.84 13.06 -1.00
N LYS A 435 4.14 12.76 -1.07
CA LYS A 435 5.10 13.41 -1.96
C LYS A 435 5.92 12.33 -2.64
N PHE A 436 6.11 12.47 -3.96
CA PHE A 436 7.13 11.71 -4.67
C PHE A 436 8.50 12.32 -4.41
N ARG A 437 9.54 11.72 -4.99
CA ARG A 437 10.93 12.03 -4.63
C ARG A 437 11.35 13.47 -4.96
N THR A 438 10.80 14.05 -6.03
CA THR A 438 10.98 15.47 -6.40
C THR A 438 10.33 16.40 -5.40
N GLY A 439 9.13 16.03 -4.92
CA GLY A 439 8.31 16.90 -4.08
C GLY A 439 7.76 18.12 -4.82
N ASP A 440 7.77 18.10 -6.16
CA ASP A 440 7.29 19.19 -7.01
C ASP A 440 5.78 19.38 -6.84
N VAL A 441 5.06 18.27 -6.64
CA VAL A 441 3.63 18.26 -6.34
C VAL A 441 3.39 17.57 -5.00
N VAL A 442 2.47 18.12 -4.22
CA VAL A 442 1.99 17.52 -2.97
C VAL A 442 0.60 16.94 -3.23
N TYR A 443 0.35 15.75 -2.72
CA TYR A 443 -0.92 15.05 -2.89
C TYR A 443 -1.52 14.70 -1.53
N THR A 444 -2.83 14.50 -1.52
CA THR A 444 -3.51 13.71 -0.49
C THR A 444 -3.81 12.32 -1.02
N ARG A 445 -3.81 11.31 -0.14
CA ARG A 445 -4.42 10.01 -0.45
C ARG A 445 -5.93 10.17 -0.52
N ARG A 446 -6.57 9.47 -1.45
CA ARG A 446 -8.01 9.59 -1.73
C ARG A 446 -8.91 9.53 -0.50
N TYR A 447 -8.63 8.65 0.46
CA TYR A 447 -9.50 8.47 1.63
C TYR A 447 -9.68 9.75 2.46
N VAL A 448 -8.77 10.72 2.33
CA VAL A 448 -8.82 12.03 2.99
C VAL A 448 -10.04 12.85 2.58
N ARG A 449 -10.71 12.50 1.47
CA ARG A 449 -12.01 13.10 1.11
C ARG A 449 -13.09 12.89 2.17
N TRP A 450 -12.96 11.85 3.01
CA TRP A 450 -13.94 11.50 4.04
C TRP A 450 -13.38 11.53 5.46
N PHE A 451 -12.06 11.65 5.62
CA PHE A 451 -11.39 11.62 6.93
C PHE A 451 -10.43 12.81 7.08
N PRO A 452 -10.30 13.38 8.30
CA PRO A 452 -9.42 14.52 8.55
C PRO A 452 -7.96 14.26 8.16
N VAL A 453 -7.27 15.31 7.70
CA VAL A 453 -5.83 15.27 7.43
C VAL A 453 -5.02 15.12 8.71
N ASP A 454 -5.51 15.62 9.84
CA ASP A 454 -4.75 15.57 11.10
C ASP A 454 -4.50 14.14 11.59
N GLY A 455 -3.28 13.92 12.12
CA GLY A 455 -2.77 12.61 12.53
C GLY A 455 -3.69 11.85 13.49
N ILE A 456 -3.77 12.31 14.75
CA ILE A 456 -4.58 11.68 15.80
C ILE A 456 -6.08 11.64 15.46
N PRO A 457 -6.74 12.76 15.07
CA PRO A 457 -8.17 12.75 14.76
C PRO A 457 -8.53 11.82 13.60
N GLY A 458 -7.75 11.83 12.52
CA GLY A 458 -7.98 10.97 11.36
C GLY A 458 -7.82 9.48 11.70
N ALA A 459 -6.74 9.11 12.40
CA ALA A 459 -6.52 7.73 12.83
C ALA A 459 -7.62 7.21 13.77
N LYS A 460 -8.06 8.04 14.73
CA LYS A 460 -9.16 7.72 15.66
C LYS A 460 -10.47 7.43 14.91
N LEU A 461 -10.85 8.30 13.97
CA LEU A 461 -12.08 8.14 13.19
C LEU A 461 -12.01 6.93 12.26
N LEU A 462 -10.86 6.66 11.61
CA LEU A 462 -10.65 5.48 10.79
C LEU A 462 -10.83 4.18 11.58
N LEU A 463 -10.26 4.08 12.79
CA LEU A 463 -10.39 2.90 13.65
C LEU A 463 -11.83 2.68 14.11
N LYS A 464 -12.54 3.76 14.50
CA LYS A 464 -13.95 3.67 14.86
C LYS A 464 -14.81 3.23 13.67
N HIS A 465 -14.63 3.86 12.51
CA HIS A 465 -15.32 3.49 11.28
C HIS A 465 -15.09 2.02 10.92
N ALA A 466 -13.86 1.53 11.06
CA ALA A 466 -13.55 0.14 10.77
C ALA A 466 -14.27 -0.84 11.71
N ILE A 467 -14.24 -0.61 13.03
CA ILE A 467 -14.92 -1.48 14.01
C ILE A 467 -16.44 -1.47 13.81
N ASP A 468 -17.02 -0.33 13.43
CA ASP A 468 -18.47 -0.20 13.26
C ASP A 468 -18.98 -0.87 11.96
N ASN A 469 -18.16 -0.93 10.90
CA ASN A 469 -18.64 -1.31 9.56
C ASN A 469 -18.13 -2.66 9.03
N TRP A 470 -17.14 -3.29 9.65
CA TRP A 470 -16.48 -4.46 9.04
C TRP A 470 -17.37 -5.66 8.75
N ARG A 471 -18.43 -5.86 9.53
CA ARG A 471 -19.40 -6.93 9.26
C ARG A 471 -20.13 -6.72 7.94
N GLN A 472 -20.47 -5.47 7.61
CA GLN A 472 -21.03 -5.13 6.31
C GLN A 472 -20.00 -5.31 5.20
N TRP A 473 -18.72 -5.00 5.46
CA TRP A 473 -17.65 -5.27 4.49
C TRP A 473 -17.54 -6.77 4.19
N VAL A 474 -17.56 -7.63 5.22
CA VAL A 474 -17.51 -9.09 5.03
C VAL A 474 -18.69 -9.57 4.20
N GLN A 475 -19.91 -9.11 4.48
CA GLN A 475 -21.09 -9.46 3.68
C GLN A 475 -20.89 -9.06 2.21
N LYS A 476 -20.52 -7.81 1.95
CA LYS A 476 -20.27 -7.32 0.59
C LYS A 476 -19.16 -8.12 -0.10
N ILE A 477 -18.09 -8.51 0.61
CA ILE A 477 -17.00 -9.34 0.09
C ILE A 477 -17.52 -10.73 -0.31
N GLU A 478 -18.33 -11.34 0.54
CA GLU A 478 -18.92 -12.65 0.26
C GLU A 478 -19.89 -12.59 -0.92
N ASP A 479 -20.68 -11.53 -1.04
CA ASP A 479 -21.65 -11.36 -2.13
C ASP A 479 -21.00 -11.41 -3.52
N TRP A 480 -19.81 -10.82 -3.69
CA TRP A 480 -19.11 -10.86 -4.98
C TRP A 480 -18.23 -12.11 -5.17
N GLN A 481 -17.76 -12.74 -4.08
CA GLN A 481 -16.95 -13.96 -4.16
C GLN A 481 -17.81 -15.21 -4.39
N ASN A 482 -18.94 -15.33 -3.69
CA ASN A 482 -19.77 -16.54 -3.63
C ASN A 482 -20.27 -17.05 -5.00
N PRO A 483 -20.66 -16.20 -5.97
CA PRO A 483 -21.07 -16.67 -7.30
C PRO A 483 -19.98 -17.50 -8.00
N ILE A 484 -18.71 -17.15 -7.80
CA ILE A 484 -17.56 -17.88 -8.36
C ILE A 484 -17.19 -19.07 -7.46
N LEU A 485 -17.14 -18.86 -6.14
CA LEU A 485 -16.77 -19.90 -5.18
C LEU A 485 -17.73 -21.09 -5.21
N ASN A 486 -19.03 -20.84 -5.34
CA ASN A 486 -20.07 -21.86 -5.37
C ASN A 486 -20.24 -22.52 -6.74
N ASN A 487 -19.57 -22.00 -7.78
CA ASN A 487 -19.62 -22.61 -9.09
C ASN A 487 -18.80 -23.93 -9.11
N GLN A 488 -19.49 -25.06 -9.18
CA GLN A 488 -18.88 -26.38 -9.19
C GLN A 488 -18.14 -26.71 -10.50
N SER A 489 -18.40 -25.98 -11.59
CA SER A 489 -17.71 -26.16 -12.87
C SER A 489 -16.27 -25.62 -12.85
N LEU A 490 -15.93 -24.80 -11.85
CA LEU A 490 -14.60 -24.20 -11.72
C LEU A 490 -13.78 -24.98 -10.67
N PRO A 491 -12.53 -25.37 -10.99
CA PRO A 491 -11.68 -26.08 -10.03
C PRO A 491 -11.21 -25.14 -8.90
N ASN A 492 -11.00 -25.71 -7.70
CA ASN A 492 -10.64 -24.93 -6.51
C ASN A 492 -9.34 -24.14 -6.65
N TRP A 493 -8.34 -24.70 -7.36
CA TRP A 493 -7.07 -23.99 -7.60
C TRP A 493 -7.29 -22.71 -8.41
N TYR A 494 -8.21 -22.73 -9.39
CA TYR A 494 -8.51 -21.59 -10.25
C TYR A 494 -9.22 -20.49 -9.47
N LYS A 495 -10.21 -20.87 -8.64
CA LYS A 495 -10.89 -19.94 -7.72
C LYS A 495 -9.89 -19.25 -6.81
N SER A 496 -8.97 -20.02 -6.21
CA SER A 496 -7.91 -19.51 -5.35
C SER A 496 -7.02 -18.51 -6.07
N ALA A 497 -6.49 -18.88 -7.25
CA ALA A 497 -5.64 -18.00 -8.05
C ALA A 497 -6.39 -16.72 -8.46
N LEU A 498 -7.61 -16.84 -8.98
CA LEU A 498 -8.40 -15.72 -9.48
C LEU A 498 -8.59 -14.62 -8.43
N PHE A 499 -8.88 -14.99 -7.17
CA PHE A 499 -9.03 -14.01 -6.10
C PHE A 499 -7.68 -13.56 -5.55
N ASN A 500 -6.74 -14.48 -5.33
CA ASN A 500 -5.47 -14.14 -4.69
C ASN A 500 -4.58 -13.25 -5.58
N GLU A 501 -4.62 -13.38 -6.90
CA GLU A 501 -3.87 -12.48 -7.82
C GLU A 501 -4.33 -11.01 -7.73
N LEU A 502 -5.56 -10.75 -7.25
CA LEU A 502 -6.04 -9.38 -7.03
C LEU A 502 -5.29 -8.65 -5.90
N TYR A 503 -4.47 -9.35 -5.10
CA TYR A 503 -3.63 -8.74 -4.06
C TYR A 503 -2.79 -7.57 -4.61
N TYR A 504 -2.39 -7.67 -5.88
CA TYR A 504 -1.55 -6.69 -6.53
C TYR A 504 -2.21 -5.32 -6.68
N LEU A 505 -3.54 -5.23 -6.66
CA LEU A 505 -4.24 -3.95 -6.66
C LEU A 505 -4.00 -3.16 -5.36
N SER A 506 -3.85 -3.84 -4.22
CA SER A 506 -3.45 -3.21 -2.95
C SER A 506 -1.93 -3.08 -2.84
N ASP A 507 -1.19 -4.13 -3.21
CA ASP A 507 0.23 -4.27 -2.86
C ASP A 507 1.20 -3.97 -4.01
N GLY A 508 0.72 -3.63 -5.20
CA GLY A 508 1.49 -3.26 -6.39
C GLY A 508 2.05 -1.84 -6.34
N GLY A 509 2.34 -1.30 -5.15
CA GLY A 509 2.83 0.07 -4.98
C GLY A 509 1.78 1.11 -5.31
N THR A 510 0.50 0.71 -5.25
CA THR A 510 -0.63 1.48 -5.73
C THR A 510 -0.76 2.81 -5.00
N VAL A 511 -1.04 3.86 -5.76
CA VAL A 511 -1.33 5.21 -5.33
C VAL A 511 -2.69 5.63 -5.87
N TRP A 512 -3.48 6.28 -5.02
CA TRP A 512 -4.75 6.87 -5.39
C TRP A 512 -4.86 8.25 -4.75
N LEU A 513 -4.69 9.28 -5.56
CA LEU A 513 -4.23 10.58 -5.10
C LEU A 513 -5.06 11.74 -5.64
N ASP A 514 -5.16 12.78 -4.81
CA ASP A 514 -5.67 14.09 -5.20
C ASP A 514 -4.55 15.14 -5.03
N PRO A 515 -4.09 15.80 -6.11
CA PRO A 515 -3.09 16.85 -6.00
C PRO A 515 -3.63 18.04 -5.21
N ILE A 516 -2.82 18.59 -4.32
CA ILE A 516 -3.13 19.76 -3.51
C ILE A 516 -2.69 21.01 -4.29
N GLN A 517 -3.64 21.92 -4.53
CA GLN A 517 -3.31 23.24 -5.05
C GLN A 517 -2.61 24.07 -3.97
N VAL A 518 -1.46 24.66 -4.31
CA VAL A 518 -0.80 25.63 -3.45
C VAL A 518 -1.31 27.01 -3.83
N ASP A 519 -1.80 27.77 -2.85
CA ASP A 519 -2.52 29.07 -2.98
C ASP A 519 -1.78 30.19 -3.77
N CYS A 520 -0.57 29.95 -4.28
CA CYS A 520 0.19 30.91 -5.07
C CYS A 520 -0.08 30.88 -6.58
N PHE A 521 -0.94 30.00 -7.11
CA PHE A 521 -1.25 29.96 -8.54
C PHE A 521 -2.72 30.26 -8.86
N LYS A 522 -2.89 31.33 -9.65
CA LYS A 522 -3.99 31.76 -10.54
C LYS A 522 -5.37 31.10 -10.30
N SER A 523 -6.40 31.93 -10.13
CA SER A 523 -7.82 31.56 -10.07
C SER A 523 -8.29 30.58 -11.16
N ASP A 524 -7.61 30.58 -12.32
CA ASP A 524 -7.92 29.72 -13.47
C ASP A 524 -7.68 28.21 -13.22
N LEU A 525 -6.90 27.84 -12.19
CA LEU A 525 -6.59 26.44 -11.87
C LEU A 525 -7.66 25.74 -11.01
N LEU A 526 -8.59 26.47 -10.41
CA LEU A 526 -9.70 25.88 -9.63
C LEU A 526 -10.61 24.96 -10.46
N ASN A 527 -10.59 25.12 -11.79
CA ASN A 527 -11.40 24.32 -12.72
C ASN A 527 -10.63 23.18 -13.39
N CYS A 528 -9.31 23.08 -13.20
CA CYS A 528 -8.48 22.05 -13.82
C CYS A 528 -8.79 20.66 -13.25
N ILE A 529 -8.71 19.65 -14.11
CA ILE A 529 -8.73 18.25 -13.67
C ILE A 529 -7.38 17.90 -13.01
N PRO A 530 -7.33 16.91 -12.09
CA PRO A 530 -6.10 16.50 -11.41
C PRO A 530 -4.87 16.31 -12.31
N LEU A 531 -5.03 15.66 -13.47
CA LEU A 531 -3.95 15.42 -14.42
C LEU A 531 -3.36 16.73 -14.97
N ASP A 532 -4.22 17.65 -15.39
CA ASP A 532 -3.84 18.94 -15.95
C ASP A 532 -3.10 19.80 -14.92
N LEU A 533 -3.52 19.75 -13.65
CA LEU A 533 -2.82 20.43 -12.55
C LEU A 533 -1.39 19.90 -12.42
N VAL A 534 -1.21 18.57 -12.34
CA VAL A 534 0.13 17.96 -12.23
C VAL A 534 0.99 18.30 -13.45
N ARG A 535 0.41 18.26 -14.66
CA ARG A 535 1.12 18.56 -15.91
C ARG A 535 1.48 20.03 -16.05
N SER A 536 0.73 20.95 -15.43
CA SER A 536 1.01 22.39 -15.46
C SER A 536 2.36 22.76 -14.82
N TYR A 537 2.88 21.93 -13.91
CA TYR A 537 4.20 22.07 -13.30
C TYR A 537 5.36 21.70 -14.25
N LYS A 538 5.08 21.40 -15.52
CA LYS A 538 6.09 21.09 -16.53
C LYS A 538 6.02 22.06 -17.69
N ASN A 539 7.13 22.76 -17.91
CA ASN A 539 7.29 23.68 -19.04
C ASN A 539 7.41 22.91 -20.36
N GLY A 540 6.99 23.55 -21.46
CA GLY A 540 7.15 22.99 -22.81
C GLY A 540 6.22 21.82 -23.14
N VAL A 541 5.08 21.75 -22.44
CA VAL A 541 4.03 20.75 -22.66
C VAL A 541 2.78 21.44 -23.19
N ASP A 542 2.30 21.04 -24.37
CA ASP A 542 0.94 21.35 -24.82
C ASP A 542 0.03 20.14 -24.56
N LEU A 543 -1.04 20.33 -23.80
CA LEU A 543 -1.97 19.27 -23.39
C LEU A 543 -2.96 18.87 -24.50
N ASP A 544 -3.23 19.76 -25.46
CA ASP A 544 -4.12 19.47 -26.59
C ASP A 544 -3.71 20.32 -27.80
N PRO A 545 -2.55 20.02 -28.42
CA PRO A 545 -2.05 20.76 -29.57
C PRO A 545 -2.94 20.60 -30.81
N TYR A 546 -3.69 19.48 -30.88
CA TYR A 546 -4.53 19.12 -32.02
C TYR A 546 -6.01 19.51 -31.86
N LYS A 547 -6.38 20.12 -30.72
CA LYS A 547 -7.75 20.55 -30.41
C LYS A 547 -8.77 19.42 -30.59
N LEU A 548 -8.38 18.21 -30.20
CA LEU A 548 -9.21 17.01 -30.32
C LEU A 548 -10.25 16.96 -29.21
N THR A 549 -9.96 17.60 -28.08
CA THR A 549 -10.82 17.60 -26.89
C THR A 549 -11.65 18.88 -26.79
N GLY A 550 -12.65 18.89 -25.91
CA GLY A 550 -13.42 20.08 -25.56
C GLY A 550 -12.72 21.04 -24.59
N ARG A 551 -11.54 20.69 -24.07
CA ARG A 551 -10.95 21.35 -22.89
C ARG A 551 -10.63 22.85 -23.05
N LYS A 552 -10.40 23.29 -24.30
CA LYS A 552 -10.05 24.69 -24.62
C LYS A 552 -11.25 25.49 -25.18
N ILE A 553 -12.43 24.87 -25.33
CA ILE A 553 -13.63 25.50 -25.91
C ILE A 553 -14.40 26.20 -24.78
N LYS A 554 -14.54 27.53 -24.85
CA LYS A 554 -15.27 28.32 -23.85
C LYS A 554 -16.74 28.56 -24.22
N THR A 555 -17.01 28.74 -25.51
CA THR A 555 -18.35 29.01 -26.04
C THR A 555 -18.47 28.23 -27.33
N PRO A 556 -19.18 27.09 -27.32
CA PRO A 556 -19.38 26.30 -28.52
C PRO A 556 -20.30 27.06 -29.50
N THR A 557 -19.99 26.97 -30.79
CA THR A 557 -20.72 27.64 -31.88
C THR A 557 -21.29 26.66 -32.90
N THR A 558 -20.93 25.39 -32.78
CA THR A 558 -21.36 24.31 -33.67
C THR A 558 -21.73 23.07 -32.86
N VAL A 559 -22.61 22.22 -33.41
CA VAL A 559 -23.00 20.94 -32.78
C VAL A 559 -21.79 20.06 -32.46
N THR A 560 -20.76 20.07 -33.31
CA THR A 560 -19.51 19.32 -33.07
C THR A 560 -18.75 19.86 -31.86
N GLU A 561 -18.72 21.19 -31.68
CA GLU A 561 -18.11 21.81 -30.50
C GLU A 561 -18.93 21.54 -29.24
N ASP A 562 -20.27 21.56 -29.33
CA ASP A 562 -21.16 21.18 -28.22
C ASP A 562 -20.85 19.76 -27.75
N MET A 563 -20.79 18.79 -28.66
CA MET A 563 -20.45 17.39 -28.34
C MET A 563 -19.06 17.24 -27.69
N LYS A 564 -18.08 18.03 -28.13
CA LYS A 564 -16.74 18.03 -27.53
C LYS A 564 -16.75 18.60 -26.11
N VAL A 565 -17.51 19.66 -25.86
CA VAL A 565 -17.66 20.25 -24.53
C VAL A 565 -18.38 19.28 -23.60
N ASP A 566 -19.49 18.68 -24.03
CA ASP A 566 -20.25 17.71 -23.22
C ASP A 566 -19.42 16.50 -22.80
N SER A 567 -18.68 15.93 -23.75
CA SER A 567 -17.81 14.77 -23.50
C SER A 567 -16.58 15.13 -22.66
N TRP A 568 -16.04 16.35 -22.79
CA TRP A 568 -15.02 16.88 -21.89
C TRP A 568 -15.54 17.07 -20.47
N ASP A 569 -16.74 17.63 -20.29
CA ASP A 569 -17.35 17.80 -18.98
C ASP A 569 -17.62 16.46 -18.30
N HIS A 570 -18.02 15.45 -19.06
CA HIS A 570 -18.13 14.08 -18.57
C HIS A 570 -16.80 13.52 -18.07
N ARG A 571 -15.74 13.65 -18.86
CA ARG A 571 -14.38 13.31 -18.43
C ARG A 571 -13.99 14.09 -17.17
N ALA A 572 -14.20 15.40 -17.14
CA ALA A 572 -13.79 16.24 -16.03
C ALA A 572 -14.52 15.86 -14.73
N ARG A 573 -15.81 15.55 -14.80
CA ARG A 573 -16.58 15.02 -13.65
C ARG A 573 -15.98 13.71 -13.14
N LEU A 574 -15.72 12.75 -14.02
CA LEU A 574 -15.14 11.47 -13.62
C LEU A 574 -13.74 11.64 -13.02
N SER A 575 -12.91 12.50 -13.61
CA SER A 575 -11.56 12.78 -13.10
C SER A 575 -11.60 13.44 -11.72
N ARG A 576 -12.53 14.38 -11.46
CA ARG A 576 -12.72 14.95 -10.11
C ARG A 576 -13.31 13.93 -9.13
N GLU A 577 -14.16 13.02 -9.60
CA GLU A 577 -14.71 11.95 -8.76
C GLU A 577 -13.62 10.94 -8.35
N ILE A 578 -12.75 10.55 -9.27
CA ILE A 578 -11.80 9.44 -9.08
C ILE A 578 -10.41 9.94 -8.66
N GLY A 579 -9.95 11.11 -9.07
CA GLY A 579 -8.56 11.53 -8.84
C GLY A 579 -7.58 10.75 -9.72
N LEU A 580 -6.30 10.79 -9.36
CA LEU A 580 -5.22 10.13 -10.09
C LEU A 580 -4.98 8.72 -9.53
N PHE A 581 -4.90 7.73 -10.41
CA PHE A 581 -4.69 6.32 -10.04
C PHE A 581 -3.46 5.74 -10.73
N GLY A 582 -2.61 5.06 -9.97
CA GLY A 582 -1.43 4.40 -10.50
C GLY A 582 -1.03 3.17 -9.68
N TYR A 583 -0.61 2.11 -10.34
CA TYR A 583 0.09 0.97 -9.72
C TYR A 583 1.33 0.62 -10.54
N LEU A 584 2.33 0.02 -9.90
CA LEU A 584 3.59 -0.32 -10.55
C LEU A 584 3.43 -1.53 -11.46
N GLU A 585 4.24 -1.61 -12.51
CA GLU A 585 4.39 -2.82 -13.31
C GLU A 585 4.91 -4.01 -12.49
N GLY A 586 5.87 -3.74 -11.61
CA GLY A 586 6.53 -4.74 -10.80
C GLY A 586 7.26 -4.13 -9.61
N HIS A 587 7.71 -4.98 -8.70
CA HIS A 587 8.56 -4.53 -7.58
C HIS A 587 9.98 -4.16 -8.05
N GLU A 588 10.44 -4.79 -9.14
CA GLU A 588 11.73 -4.51 -9.79
C GLU A 588 11.60 -3.54 -10.97
N TYR A 589 10.40 -3.40 -11.53
CA TYR A 589 10.03 -2.51 -12.64
C TYR A 589 9.14 -1.38 -12.10
N ARG A 590 9.78 -0.32 -11.60
CA ARG A 590 9.08 0.78 -10.89
C ARG A 590 8.59 1.85 -11.85
N MET A 591 7.62 1.48 -12.68
CA MET A 591 6.93 2.37 -13.60
C MET A 591 5.44 2.27 -13.35
N TYR A 592 4.77 3.41 -13.18
CA TYR A 592 3.33 3.43 -12.94
C TYR A 592 2.56 3.19 -14.23
N ASN A 593 1.56 2.32 -14.17
CA ASN A 593 0.63 2.02 -15.26
C ASN A 593 1.37 1.76 -16.58
N THR A 594 2.40 0.91 -16.56
CA THR A 594 3.03 0.41 -17.80
C THR A 594 1.93 -0.17 -18.70
N TYR A 595 1.63 0.53 -19.78
CA TYR A 595 0.34 0.50 -20.45
C TYR A 595 0.16 -0.78 -21.28
N ASP A 596 1.24 -1.24 -21.90
CA ASP A 596 1.29 -2.50 -22.63
C ASP A 596 1.04 -3.71 -21.71
N VAL A 597 1.42 -3.65 -20.44
CA VAL A 597 1.13 -4.66 -19.39
C VAL A 597 -0.24 -4.42 -18.73
N HIS A 598 -0.62 -3.16 -18.53
CA HIS A 598 -1.94 -2.78 -18.05
C HIS A 598 -3.05 -3.29 -18.98
N HIS A 599 -2.77 -3.45 -20.27
CA HIS A 599 -3.68 -4.10 -21.23
C HIS A 599 -4.28 -5.40 -20.67
N ASP A 600 -3.43 -6.29 -20.16
CA ASP A 600 -3.84 -7.59 -19.62
C ASP A 600 -4.47 -7.45 -18.22
N ALA A 601 -3.84 -6.68 -17.34
CA ALA A 601 -4.29 -6.51 -15.95
C ALA A 601 -5.62 -5.72 -15.82
N SER A 602 -5.94 -4.86 -16.79
CA SER A 602 -7.09 -3.96 -16.76
C SER A 602 -8.45 -4.66 -16.74
N TRP A 603 -8.50 -5.98 -17.04
CA TRP A 603 -9.72 -6.78 -16.86
C TRP A 603 -10.22 -6.77 -15.41
N ALA A 604 -9.32 -6.81 -14.43
CA ALA A 604 -9.70 -6.72 -13.03
C ALA A 604 -10.39 -5.38 -12.73
N LEU A 605 -9.84 -4.26 -13.23
CA LEU A 605 -10.39 -2.94 -13.01
C LEU A 605 -11.71 -2.73 -13.76
N ILE A 606 -11.82 -3.05 -15.06
CA ILE A 606 -13.07 -2.83 -15.79
C ILE A 606 -14.24 -3.67 -15.25
N LYS A 607 -13.96 -4.87 -14.71
CA LYS A 607 -14.98 -5.76 -14.16
C LYS A 607 -15.38 -5.38 -12.73
N LEU A 608 -14.45 -4.91 -11.90
CA LEU A 608 -14.67 -4.72 -10.46
C LEU A 608 -14.70 -3.24 -10.04
N TRP A 609 -13.91 -2.37 -10.67
CA TRP A 609 -13.84 -0.93 -10.41
C TRP A 609 -13.86 -0.12 -11.71
N PRO A 610 -14.93 -0.21 -12.52
CA PRO A 610 -14.97 0.36 -13.87
C PRO A 610 -14.66 1.86 -13.91
N LYS A 611 -15.01 2.65 -12.89
CA LYS A 611 -14.69 4.09 -12.88
C LYS A 611 -13.18 4.36 -12.76
N ILE A 612 -12.42 3.49 -12.08
CA ILE A 612 -10.95 3.60 -12.01
C ILE A 612 -10.35 3.28 -13.37
N GLN A 613 -10.81 2.21 -14.03
CA GLN A 613 -10.39 1.92 -15.42
C GLN A 613 -10.73 3.08 -16.36
N LEU A 614 -11.95 3.59 -16.22
CA LEU A 614 -12.49 4.85 -16.71
C LEU A 614 -11.43 5.94 -16.76
N ALA A 615 -11.12 6.42 -15.55
CA ALA A 615 -10.22 7.53 -15.30
C ALA A 615 -8.80 7.27 -15.80
N LEU A 616 -8.25 6.07 -15.59
CA LEU A 616 -6.90 5.72 -16.03
C LEU A 616 -6.77 5.76 -17.55
N ASN A 617 -7.71 5.14 -18.28
CA ASN A 617 -7.63 5.07 -19.73
C ASN A 617 -7.83 6.46 -20.37
N TYR A 618 -8.68 7.26 -19.74
CA TYR A 618 -8.85 8.68 -20.00
C TYR A 618 -7.56 9.49 -19.79
N ASP A 619 -6.86 9.29 -18.68
CA ASP A 619 -5.56 9.92 -18.43
C ASP A 619 -4.54 9.49 -19.49
N CYS A 620 -4.55 8.21 -19.90
CA CYS A 620 -3.72 7.72 -21.00
C CYS A 620 -4.02 8.44 -22.32
N ALA A 621 -5.29 8.64 -22.67
CA ALA A 621 -5.70 9.34 -23.89
C ALA A 621 -5.18 10.78 -23.94
N ASP A 622 -5.26 11.49 -22.82
CA ASP A 622 -4.74 12.85 -22.69
C ASP A 622 -3.21 12.89 -22.80
N LEU A 623 -2.54 11.93 -22.16
CA LEU A 623 -1.10 11.79 -22.21
C LEU A 623 -0.60 11.42 -23.62
N ALA A 624 -1.37 10.67 -24.40
CA ALA A 624 -1.03 10.26 -25.76
C ALA A 624 -1.09 11.42 -26.78
N ILE A 625 -1.97 12.40 -26.56
CA ILE A 625 -2.08 13.58 -27.43
C ILE A 625 -1.23 14.76 -26.99
N ALA A 626 -0.81 14.79 -25.72
CA ALA A 626 0.06 15.82 -25.20
C ALA A 626 1.46 15.75 -25.83
N GLU A 627 2.05 16.89 -26.16
CA GLU A 627 3.40 16.96 -26.71
C GLU A 627 4.40 17.46 -25.67
N ASP A 628 5.40 16.62 -25.40
CA ASP A 628 6.53 16.88 -24.51
C ASP A 628 7.85 16.88 -25.31
N SER A 629 8.31 18.09 -25.62
CA SER A 629 9.53 18.34 -26.41
C SER A 629 10.84 18.13 -25.62
N THR A 630 10.77 17.68 -24.36
CA THR A 630 11.95 17.44 -23.53
C THR A 630 12.88 16.42 -24.19
N SER A 631 14.16 16.75 -24.34
CA SER A 631 15.17 15.84 -24.90
C SER A 631 15.56 14.74 -23.91
N VAL A 632 15.46 13.48 -24.33
CA VAL A 632 15.73 12.28 -23.53
C VAL A 632 16.79 11.42 -24.21
N TYR A 633 17.75 10.91 -23.42
CA TYR A 633 18.78 9.98 -23.88
C TYR A 633 18.28 8.54 -23.76
N TYR A 634 18.20 7.82 -24.88
CA TYR A 634 17.79 6.42 -24.92
C TYR A 634 19.00 5.48 -24.84
N ILE A 635 18.94 4.50 -23.93
CA ILE A 635 20.08 3.66 -23.56
C ILE A 635 20.45 2.70 -24.68
N TYR A 636 19.48 2.16 -25.41
CA TYR A 636 19.74 1.18 -26.47
C TYR A 636 20.64 1.71 -27.59
N ASN A 637 20.36 2.89 -28.15
CA ASN A 637 21.10 3.43 -29.31
C ASN A 637 21.97 4.64 -28.97
N GLY A 638 21.91 5.14 -27.72
CA GLY A 638 22.68 6.30 -27.26
C GLY A 638 22.28 7.63 -27.91
N LYS A 639 21.10 7.71 -28.55
CA LYS A 639 20.59 8.93 -29.19
C LYS A 639 19.77 9.76 -28.20
N LYS A 640 19.74 11.07 -28.45
CA LYS A 640 18.81 11.99 -27.80
C LYS A 640 17.63 12.23 -28.73
N LEU A 641 16.41 11.96 -28.27
CA LEU A 641 15.16 12.20 -29.01
C LEU A 641 14.17 12.92 -28.08
N SER A 642 13.05 13.40 -28.63
CA SER A 642 11.95 13.93 -27.82
C SER A 642 11.35 12.83 -26.93
N ARG A 643 10.86 13.20 -25.74
CA ARG A 643 10.27 12.27 -24.76
C ARG A 643 8.99 11.62 -25.27
N SER A 644 8.16 12.40 -25.96
CA SER A 644 6.95 11.94 -26.62
C SER A 644 7.00 12.39 -28.07
N SER A 645 6.45 11.57 -28.96
CA SER A 645 6.06 12.03 -30.27
C SER A 645 4.54 12.19 -30.33
N GLU A 646 4.06 12.95 -31.30
CA GLU A 646 2.64 13.17 -31.51
C GLU A 646 1.86 11.84 -31.54
N CYS A 647 0.75 11.77 -30.79
CA CYS A 647 -0.20 10.65 -30.87
C CYS A 647 0.45 9.26 -30.68
N ALA A 648 1.49 9.20 -29.86
CA ALA A 648 2.08 7.97 -29.37
C ALA A 648 1.57 7.73 -27.94
N VAL A 649 0.89 6.60 -27.74
CA VAL A 649 0.47 6.18 -26.40
C VAL A 649 1.70 6.04 -25.51
N VAL A 650 1.64 6.65 -24.32
CA VAL A 650 2.74 6.58 -23.36
C VAL A 650 2.94 5.14 -22.91
N HIS A 651 4.19 4.72 -22.79
CA HIS A 651 4.53 3.41 -22.25
C HIS A 651 4.16 3.33 -20.77
N ASP A 652 4.47 4.37 -20.00
CA ASP A 652 4.19 4.41 -18.57
C ASP A 652 3.90 5.84 -18.11
N PHE A 653 3.25 5.95 -16.95
CA PHE A 653 2.87 7.21 -16.34
C PHE A 653 4.00 7.81 -15.49
N GLY A 654 5.16 7.17 -15.38
CA GLY A 654 6.36 7.72 -14.74
C GLY A 654 6.94 6.87 -13.61
N ASP A 655 8.03 7.38 -13.03
CA ASP A 655 8.85 6.74 -11.99
C ASP A 655 8.56 7.39 -10.60
N PRO A 656 8.32 6.62 -9.52
CA PRO A 656 8.18 7.16 -8.16
C PRO A 656 9.41 7.92 -7.62
N GLU A 657 10.58 7.72 -8.21
CA GLU A 657 11.80 8.49 -7.91
C GLU A 657 11.92 9.80 -8.74
N ASP A 658 10.98 10.06 -9.64
CA ASP A 658 10.75 11.35 -10.30
C ASP A 658 9.34 11.88 -9.89
N GLU A 659 8.51 12.34 -10.83
CA GLU A 659 7.14 12.84 -10.57
C GLU A 659 6.17 12.17 -11.56
N PRO A 660 5.41 11.13 -11.13
CA PRO A 660 4.41 10.46 -11.97
C PRO A 660 3.35 11.43 -12.52
N TRP A 661 2.72 11.08 -13.64
CA TRP A 661 1.84 11.88 -14.50
C TRP A 661 2.47 13.15 -15.12
N ARG A 662 3.39 13.81 -14.41
CA ARG A 662 4.18 14.94 -14.92
C ARG A 662 5.30 14.48 -15.85
N CYS A 663 6.01 13.42 -15.46
CA CYS A 663 7.17 12.87 -16.16
C CYS A 663 6.90 11.44 -16.62
N THR A 664 6.01 11.29 -17.61
CA THR A 664 5.67 10.03 -18.27
C THR A 664 6.80 9.49 -19.13
N ASN A 665 6.69 8.23 -19.59
CA ASN A 665 7.75 7.50 -20.30
C ASN A 665 9.06 7.50 -19.50
N ALA A 666 9.01 7.01 -18.26
CA ALA A 666 10.21 6.77 -17.47
C ALA A 666 11.09 5.69 -18.10
N TYR A 667 10.49 4.74 -18.82
CA TYR A 667 11.21 3.77 -19.62
C TYR A 667 12.03 4.45 -20.73
N ILE A 668 13.35 4.40 -20.59
CA ILE A 668 14.32 4.98 -21.55
C ILE A 668 15.28 3.93 -22.13
N MET A 669 15.00 2.64 -21.93
CA MET A 669 15.80 1.58 -22.54
C MET A 669 15.69 1.67 -24.06
N PHE A 670 14.46 1.79 -24.57
CA PHE A 670 14.15 2.01 -25.98
C PHE A 670 13.18 3.20 -26.15
N PRO A 671 13.21 3.89 -27.31
CA PRO A 671 12.15 4.80 -27.68
C PRO A 671 10.86 4.02 -27.96
N THR A 672 9.84 4.23 -27.13
CA THR A 672 8.57 3.49 -27.17
C THR A 672 7.54 4.12 -28.09
N ASP A 673 7.81 5.31 -28.61
CA ASP A 673 6.92 6.04 -29.51
C ASP A 673 6.70 5.34 -30.87
N LYS A 674 7.55 4.36 -31.18
CA LYS A 674 7.47 3.52 -32.38
C LYS A 674 7.05 2.08 -32.10
N TRP A 675 6.66 1.77 -30.86
CA TRP A 675 6.16 0.44 -30.52
C TRP A 675 4.79 0.20 -31.15
N LYS A 676 4.63 -1.00 -31.72
CA LYS A 676 3.48 -1.37 -32.56
C LYS A 676 2.26 -1.79 -31.77
N ASP A 677 2.45 -2.18 -30.51
CA ASP A 677 1.39 -2.70 -29.66
C ASP A 677 0.70 -1.62 -28.80
N LEU A 678 1.41 -0.59 -28.32
CA LEU A 678 0.84 0.44 -27.44
C LEU A 678 -0.41 1.13 -28.03
N ASN A 679 -0.31 1.66 -29.26
CA ASN A 679 -1.42 2.32 -29.94
C ASN A 679 -2.59 1.34 -30.19
N SER A 680 -2.30 0.12 -30.65
CA SER A 680 -3.29 -0.92 -30.92
C SER A 680 -4.00 -1.38 -29.65
N LYS A 681 -3.25 -1.60 -28.56
CA LYS A 681 -3.77 -1.96 -27.23
C LYS A 681 -4.68 -0.86 -26.69
N PHE A 682 -4.32 0.41 -26.85
CA PHE A 682 -5.16 1.54 -26.45
C PHE A 682 -6.50 1.54 -27.21
N ILE A 683 -6.47 1.40 -28.54
CA ILE A 683 -7.68 1.35 -29.36
C ILE A 683 -8.59 0.19 -28.94
N LEU A 684 -8.03 -1.01 -28.75
CA LEU A 684 -8.76 -2.18 -28.30
C LEU A 684 -9.36 -2.00 -26.90
N GLN A 685 -8.61 -1.38 -25.97
CA GLN A 685 -9.10 -1.10 -24.63
C GLN A 685 -10.22 -0.07 -24.63
N VAL A 686 -10.11 1.03 -25.39
CA VAL A 686 -11.20 2.01 -25.53
C VAL A 686 -12.48 1.34 -26.03
N TRP A 687 -12.38 0.48 -27.06
CA TRP A 687 -13.54 -0.25 -27.56
C TRP A 687 -14.10 -1.22 -26.52
N ARG A 688 -13.26 -2.02 -25.86
CA ARG A 688 -13.67 -2.97 -24.81
C ARG A 688 -14.38 -2.24 -23.66
N ASP A 689 -13.77 -1.18 -23.17
CA ASP A 689 -14.24 -0.42 -22.02
C ASP A 689 -15.61 0.23 -22.32
N TRP A 690 -15.78 0.82 -23.51
CA TRP A 690 -17.09 1.28 -23.98
C TRP A 690 -18.09 0.13 -24.13
N ARG A 691 -17.71 -0.99 -24.75
CA ARG A 691 -18.61 -2.12 -24.95
C ARG A 691 -19.12 -2.73 -23.65
N ILE A 692 -18.30 -2.75 -22.60
CA ILE A 692 -18.69 -3.27 -21.29
C ILE A 692 -19.58 -2.27 -20.55
N THR A 693 -19.22 -0.99 -20.57
CA THR A 693 -19.90 0.05 -19.75
C THR A 693 -21.08 0.71 -20.45
N GLN A 694 -21.14 0.64 -21.78
CA GLN A 694 -22.08 1.37 -22.64
C GLN A 694 -22.05 2.90 -22.41
N ASP A 695 -20.93 3.44 -21.91
CA ASP A 695 -20.75 4.87 -21.67
C ASP A 695 -20.47 5.60 -23.00
N HIS A 696 -21.52 6.18 -23.58
CA HIS A 696 -21.44 6.89 -24.86
C HIS A 696 -20.64 8.20 -24.76
N GLN A 697 -20.65 8.88 -23.61
CA GLN A 697 -19.87 10.09 -23.40
C GLN A 697 -18.37 9.77 -23.33
N TYR A 698 -18.02 8.62 -22.75
CA TYR A 698 -16.68 8.05 -22.85
C TYR A 698 -16.23 7.83 -24.28
N LEU A 699 -17.05 7.14 -25.10
CA LEU A 699 -16.70 6.92 -26.50
C LEU A 699 -16.58 8.25 -27.27
N LEU A 700 -17.49 9.20 -27.08
CA LEU A 700 -17.46 10.50 -27.76
C LEU A 700 -16.18 11.29 -27.48
N TYR A 701 -15.66 11.22 -26.25
CA TYR A 701 -14.38 11.83 -25.90
C TYR A 701 -13.19 11.10 -26.56
N MET A 702 -13.21 9.77 -26.52
CA MET A 702 -12.08 8.95 -26.99
C MET A 702 -11.97 8.87 -28.51
N LEU A 703 -13.09 8.91 -29.23
CA LEU A 703 -13.14 8.61 -30.66
C LEU A 703 -12.27 9.54 -31.53
N PRO A 704 -12.27 10.88 -31.36
CA PRO A 704 -11.39 11.75 -32.12
C PRO A 704 -9.90 11.44 -31.91
N ILE A 705 -9.53 11.03 -30.69
CA ILE A 705 -8.16 10.66 -30.31
C ILE A 705 -7.78 9.32 -30.96
N VAL A 706 -8.63 8.30 -30.79
CA VAL A 706 -8.48 6.97 -31.41
C VAL A 706 -8.31 7.06 -32.92
N LEU A 707 -9.17 7.82 -33.60
CA LEU A 707 -9.10 7.97 -35.06
C LEU A 707 -7.79 8.62 -35.53
N ARG A 708 -7.26 9.57 -34.76
CA ARG A 708 -5.96 10.19 -35.09
C ARG A 708 -4.82 9.22 -34.87
N ILE A 709 -4.80 8.53 -33.73
CA ILE A 709 -3.80 7.51 -33.40
C ILE A 709 -3.80 6.41 -34.48
N LEU A 710 -4.97 5.88 -34.83
CA LEU A 710 -5.13 4.85 -35.86
C LEU A 710 -4.57 5.29 -37.21
N ARG A 711 -4.98 6.48 -37.71
CA ARG A 711 -4.50 7.02 -38.99
C ARG A 711 -2.99 7.22 -38.98
N LYS A 712 -2.44 7.72 -37.87
CA LYS A 712 -1.00 7.91 -37.73
C LYS A 712 -0.26 6.57 -37.75
N SER A 713 -0.76 5.57 -37.03
CA SER A 713 -0.18 4.23 -37.02
C SER A 713 -0.18 3.58 -38.39
N LEU A 714 -1.28 3.65 -39.14
CA LEU A 714 -1.35 3.12 -40.51
C LEU A 714 -0.33 3.82 -41.42
N VAL A 715 -0.35 5.16 -41.47
CA VAL A 715 0.61 5.92 -42.30
C VAL A 715 2.07 5.65 -41.92
N ALA A 716 2.34 5.41 -40.63
CA ALA A 716 3.70 5.22 -40.16
C ALA A 716 4.23 3.79 -40.32
N TRP A 717 3.36 2.79 -40.26
CA TRP A 717 3.76 1.40 -40.05
C TRP A 717 3.19 0.39 -41.05
N ASP A 718 2.12 0.71 -41.78
CA ASP A 718 1.66 -0.07 -42.93
C ASP A 718 2.42 0.42 -44.17
N SER A 719 3.56 -0.25 -44.44
CA SER A 719 4.51 0.22 -45.45
C SER A 719 4.21 -0.27 -46.87
N ASP A 720 3.37 -1.29 -46.99
CA ASP A 720 2.99 -1.98 -48.22
C ASP A 720 1.49 -1.89 -48.54
N ASP A 721 0.72 -1.16 -47.72
CA ASP A 721 -0.71 -0.84 -47.92
C ASP A 721 -1.59 -2.10 -47.95
N ASP A 722 -1.19 -3.14 -47.20
CA ASP A 722 -1.92 -4.40 -47.09
C ASP A 722 -2.97 -4.39 -45.95
N GLY A 723 -2.98 -3.31 -45.15
CA GLY A 723 -3.85 -3.13 -44.00
C GLY A 723 -3.29 -3.67 -42.67
N LEU A 724 -2.05 -4.14 -42.65
CA LEU A 724 -1.32 -4.62 -41.47
C LEU A 724 -0.15 -3.70 -41.13
N ILE A 725 0.25 -3.69 -39.85
CA ILE A 725 1.38 -2.88 -39.40
C ILE A 725 2.65 -3.73 -39.34
N GLU A 726 3.75 -3.17 -39.83
CA GLU A 726 5.00 -3.89 -39.98
C GLU A 726 5.93 -3.73 -38.76
N ASN A 727 6.22 -4.84 -38.07
CA ASN A 727 7.28 -4.86 -37.06
C ASN A 727 8.65 -4.60 -37.71
N SER A 728 9.47 -3.77 -37.07
CA SER A 728 10.64 -3.16 -37.71
C SER A 728 11.92 -4.02 -37.66
N GLY A 729 11.83 -5.32 -37.36
CA GLY A 729 13.02 -6.17 -37.16
C GLY A 729 13.80 -5.80 -35.89
N PHE A 730 13.12 -5.23 -34.91
CA PHE A 730 13.65 -4.75 -33.63
C PHE A 730 12.57 -4.95 -32.54
N PRO A 731 12.93 -5.10 -31.24
CA PRO A 731 11.94 -5.21 -30.15
C PRO A 731 11.10 -3.92 -29.99
N ASP A 732 9.99 -3.85 -30.71
CA ASP A 732 9.06 -2.73 -30.78
C ASP A 732 7.67 -3.08 -30.23
N GLN A 733 7.62 -3.90 -29.18
CA GLN A 733 6.41 -4.35 -28.49
C GLN A 733 6.76 -4.89 -27.09
N THR A 734 5.74 -5.20 -26.28
CA THR A 734 5.85 -5.64 -24.86
C THR A 734 6.91 -6.71 -24.55
N TYR A 735 7.17 -7.65 -25.48
CA TYR A 735 8.31 -8.55 -25.41
C TYR A 735 9.58 -7.80 -25.83
N ASP A 736 10.04 -6.90 -24.98
CA ASP A 736 11.05 -5.86 -25.23
C ASP A 736 12.48 -6.37 -25.53
N VAL A 737 12.67 -7.68 -25.50
CA VAL A 737 13.90 -8.39 -25.90
C VAL A 737 13.70 -9.37 -27.06
N TRP A 738 12.46 -9.53 -27.54
CA TRP A 738 12.14 -10.43 -28.64
C TRP A 738 11.89 -9.63 -29.93
N THR A 739 12.74 -9.87 -30.93
CA THR A 739 12.61 -9.26 -32.25
C THR A 739 11.47 -9.89 -33.05
N ALA A 740 10.56 -9.05 -33.54
CA ALA A 740 9.58 -9.38 -34.56
C ALA A 740 9.89 -8.62 -35.86
N LYS A 741 9.51 -9.21 -36.99
CA LYS A 741 9.55 -8.58 -38.32
C LYS A 741 8.19 -8.84 -38.98
N GLY A 742 7.63 -7.84 -39.65
CA GLY A 742 6.32 -7.96 -40.26
C GLY A 742 6.26 -8.99 -41.40
N LEU A 743 5.07 -9.15 -41.96
CA LEU A 743 4.78 -10.26 -42.85
C LEU A 743 5.36 -9.96 -44.23
N THR A 744 6.26 -10.83 -44.69
CA THR A 744 6.87 -10.72 -46.03
C THR A 744 6.01 -11.34 -47.11
#